data_AF-A0A7X0RLP4-F1
#
_entry.id   AF-A0A7X0RLP4-F1
#
_cell.length_a   1.000
_cell.length_b   1.000
_cell.length_c   1.000
_cell.angle_alpha   90.00
_cell.angle_beta   90.00
_cell.angle_gamma   90.00
#
_symmetry.space_group_name_H-M   'P 1'
#
loop_
_entity.id
_entity.type
_entity.pdbx_description
1 polymer ?
#
loop_
_entity_poly.entity_id
_entity_poly.type
_entity_poly.pdbx_seq_one_letter_code
_entity_poly.pdbx_strand_id
1 'polypeptide(L)'
;MRRTACAAAVLAAATALAGLTPIAAGSAAPAAAGDDPYGRLYNILPPGSNGTTTATDLLQLGGSTTATPTTPKNFADQLEMYDGLTKVDPSAITHADIERLFKTENFTPDEVVSTSTPRDDVTIQRDRFGVPFINGTTFEGVEFGAGYASTEDRMFLMDVLRHTGQARLAEFAGDTPGNVAMDRAQLASAYYTPEEATAQIDRAAANAGPAGPKLIAAVDAYLEGVNAAQDAMCPTVAAPSCPVEYAALQKQPEPWTRADIVYVASLVGGIFGKGGGHEVQNAAWLQALTKKFGPRKARTVYDDLREKNDPEAPSTSEIRTPYETGGIKPGKPGVALPDVGGKTAPGSGDPTSRSAAVPAAPRGAGSGAGTIDLPDGTTIDLALERHGMSNAVLLDAAHSATGKPLAVMGPQTGYYAPQLLTEEVLNGPGIQARGVAFAGTNLFVQLGRGVDYAWSATSAGSDNVDTVVERLCNEDGSKPTVDSTSYRVGKACRPIQQFTHSETTTPGAGSQNPPKTYEFQVLRTRHGLVQERTTVHGKPVAIVLQRSTYGHEVDSVLGFQELNDPGFVTDAESFQRASSDIDYTFNWFYADDQDISYYSSGLLPKRANGVDSDLPRWGARKYDWKGWLSYAGHAQQTNPKRGYLVSWNNKPAPGFGAADDNFSYGSVYRSLALEKRLQAQLRRGKLTIEQMVGVMSGGATADSRAASTLPLLLRVIGKDPRTAAARTLLKAWVADGAERVDRDRDGAYAHQAAIALFDDWWEHGRKSVAYTVLRGGLGSKLVHQLPQKLDDHPRQGIGSSFNGVAWYGYVNKELRSVLGQRVAAPYDVSYCGRGKRAACRSALRASLAAAVTRMLKEQGVTKVGDLTYDKSEDDIRSVTAGVVGVRPIDWQNRPTFQQVVEFTGHRPR
;
A
#
# COMPACT_ATOMS: atom_id res chain seq x y z
N MET A 1 -53.60 -36.15 -13.22
CA MET A 1 -54.47 -37.34 -13.41
C MET A 1 -53.68 -38.42 -14.13
N ARG A 2 -53.83 -39.70 -13.74
CA ARG A 2 -53.43 -40.97 -14.42
C ARG A 2 -51.99 -41.06 -14.99
N ARG A 3 -51.05 -41.77 -14.34
CA ARG A 3 -50.79 -43.26 -14.36
C ARG A 3 -49.95 -43.67 -15.60
N THR A 4 -49.04 -44.67 -15.64
CA THR A 4 -48.53 -45.77 -14.76
C THR A 4 -47.31 -46.41 -15.48
N ALA A 5 -46.39 -47.21 -14.91
CA ALA A 5 -45.92 -47.53 -13.54
C ALA A 5 -44.76 -48.57 -13.60
N CYS A 6 -44.17 -48.93 -12.46
CA CYS A 6 -43.22 -50.05 -12.20
C CYS A 6 -41.77 -49.87 -12.75
N ALA A 7 -40.65 -50.12 -12.03
CA ALA A 7 -40.25 -50.86 -10.82
C ALA A 7 -39.37 -52.10 -11.12
N ALA A 8 -38.10 -51.98 -10.70
CA ALA A 8 -37.06 -52.97 -10.39
C ALA A 8 -37.25 -54.48 -10.68
N ALA A 9 -36.19 -55.12 -11.20
CA ALA A 9 -35.36 -56.02 -10.38
C ALA A 9 -34.07 -56.52 -11.10
N VAL A 10 -33.02 -56.64 -10.31
CA VAL A 10 -31.65 -57.10 -10.60
C VAL A 10 -31.59 -58.63 -10.73
N LEU A 11 -30.84 -59.20 -11.69
CA LEU A 11 -29.65 -60.04 -11.39
C LEU A 11 -28.83 -60.48 -12.61
N ALA A 12 -27.55 -60.73 -12.33
CA ALA A 12 -26.42 -60.92 -13.25
C ALA A 12 -26.36 -62.26 -14.02
N ALA A 13 -25.66 -62.23 -15.16
CA ALA A 13 -24.77 -63.29 -15.63
C ALA A 13 -23.62 -62.64 -16.45
N ALA A 14 -22.43 -63.26 -16.48
CA ALA A 14 -21.18 -62.56 -16.80
C ALA A 14 -20.50 -62.96 -18.13
N THR A 15 -19.45 -62.20 -18.46
CA THR A 15 -18.32 -62.50 -19.36
C THR A 15 -18.54 -62.73 -20.86
N ALA A 16 -18.11 -61.75 -21.68
CA ALA A 16 -17.20 -61.93 -22.82
C ALA A 16 -16.53 -60.58 -23.18
N LEU A 17 -15.26 -60.59 -23.61
CA LEU A 17 -14.50 -59.37 -23.96
C LEU A 17 -14.76 -58.93 -25.41
N ALA A 18 -14.87 -57.61 -25.63
CA ALA A 18 -14.28 -56.91 -26.78
C ALA A 18 -14.20 -55.40 -26.44
N GLY A 19 -13.10 -54.74 -26.80
CA GLY A 19 -12.74 -53.44 -26.23
C GLY A 19 -13.43 -52.21 -26.84
N LEU A 20 -13.60 -51.19 -26.01
CA LEU A 20 -13.68 -49.78 -26.39
C LEU A 20 -12.84 -48.99 -25.38
N THR A 21 -11.89 -48.18 -25.87
CA THR A 21 -11.00 -47.36 -25.05
C THR A 21 -11.76 -46.21 -24.39
N PRO A 22 -11.51 -45.88 -23.10
CA PRO A 22 -12.07 -44.69 -22.50
C PRO A 22 -11.48 -43.45 -23.18
N ILE A 23 -12.34 -42.48 -23.48
CA ILE A 23 -11.92 -41.16 -23.98
C ILE A 23 -11.23 -40.44 -22.82
N ALA A 24 -9.91 -40.30 -22.90
CA ALA A 24 -9.16 -39.48 -21.97
C ALA A 24 -9.60 -38.01 -22.10
N ALA A 25 -9.87 -37.35 -20.99
CA ALA A 25 -9.89 -35.90 -20.96
C ALA A 25 -8.50 -35.40 -21.39
N GLY A 26 -8.45 -34.58 -22.44
CA GLY A 26 -7.18 -34.13 -23.00
C GLY A 26 -6.43 -33.25 -22.02
N SER A 27 -5.35 -33.77 -21.45
CA SER A 27 -4.29 -32.93 -20.90
C SER A 27 -3.77 -32.04 -22.03
N ALA A 28 -3.88 -30.72 -21.88
CA ALA A 28 -3.20 -29.80 -22.77
C ALA A 28 -1.70 -30.16 -22.78
N ALA A 29 -1.12 -30.30 -23.97
CA ALA A 29 0.31 -30.52 -24.10
C ALA A 29 1.07 -29.32 -23.52
N PRO A 30 2.26 -29.50 -22.91
CA PRO A 30 3.09 -28.37 -22.51
C PRO A 30 3.35 -27.48 -23.73
N ALA A 31 3.11 -26.18 -23.57
CA ALA A 31 3.43 -25.20 -24.60
C ALA A 31 4.91 -25.29 -24.97
N ALA A 32 5.23 -24.99 -26.24
CA ALA A 32 6.62 -24.87 -26.66
C ALA A 32 7.33 -23.81 -25.80
N ALA A 33 8.57 -24.07 -25.40
CA ALA A 33 9.32 -23.16 -24.53
C ALA A 33 9.54 -21.79 -25.21
N GLY A 34 9.26 -20.71 -24.47
CA GLY A 34 9.68 -19.34 -24.79
C GLY A 34 8.58 -18.34 -25.19
N ASP A 35 7.45 -18.79 -25.75
CA ASP A 35 6.38 -17.89 -26.23
C ASP A 35 5.05 -18.15 -25.51
N ASP A 36 4.44 -17.10 -24.95
CA ASP A 36 3.08 -17.18 -24.39
C ASP A 36 2.02 -17.24 -25.53
N PRO A 37 1.11 -18.23 -25.52
CA PRO A 37 0.15 -18.41 -26.60
C PRO A 37 -1.01 -17.39 -26.59
N TYR A 38 -1.13 -16.55 -25.56
CA TYR A 38 -2.23 -15.60 -25.39
C TYR A 38 -1.82 -14.13 -25.48
N GLY A 39 -0.54 -13.76 -25.42
CA GLY A 39 -0.17 -12.34 -25.45
C GLY A 39 1.32 -11.99 -25.40
N ARG A 40 1.59 -10.68 -25.31
CA ARG A 40 2.92 -10.10 -25.05
C ARG A 40 2.91 -9.48 -23.66
N LEU A 41 3.49 -10.17 -22.70
CA LEU A 41 3.31 -9.92 -21.27
C LEU A 41 4.67 -9.84 -20.58
N TYR A 42 4.92 -8.76 -19.86
CA TYR A 42 6.22 -8.51 -19.22
C TYR A 42 6.08 -7.94 -17.81
N ASN A 43 6.93 -8.40 -16.89
CA ASN A 43 7.01 -7.88 -15.52
C ASN A 43 8.40 -7.37 -15.12
N ILE A 44 8.48 -6.72 -13.96
CA ILE A 44 9.72 -6.55 -13.21
C ILE A 44 9.46 -6.42 -11.71
N LEU A 45 10.35 -7.02 -10.91
CA LEU A 45 10.36 -6.99 -9.44
C LEU A 45 11.78 -6.64 -8.93
N PRO A 46 12.14 -5.34 -8.81
CA PRO A 46 13.40 -4.95 -8.17
C PRO A 46 13.41 -5.26 -6.66
N PRO A 47 14.59 -5.52 -6.06
CA PRO A 47 15.91 -5.54 -6.71
C PRO A 47 16.23 -6.85 -7.44
N GLY A 48 15.59 -7.96 -7.06
CA GLY A 48 15.83 -9.30 -7.56
C GLY A 48 14.87 -10.31 -6.92
N SER A 49 14.90 -11.56 -7.36
CA SER A 49 14.01 -12.62 -6.87
C SER A 49 14.51 -13.18 -5.53
N ASN A 50 15.79 -13.53 -5.45
CA ASN A 50 16.43 -14.03 -4.24
C ASN A 50 16.64 -12.89 -3.22
N GLY A 51 16.46 -13.20 -1.94
CA GLY A 51 16.74 -12.33 -0.81
C GLY A 51 17.60 -12.94 0.29
N THR A 52 18.01 -14.21 0.14
CA THR A 52 18.88 -14.91 1.08
C THR A 52 20.34 -14.51 0.86
N THR A 53 21.03 -14.15 1.96
CA THR A 53 22.49 -13.87 1.97
C THR A 53 23.20 -14.89 2.85
N THR A 54 24.17 -15.61 2.29
CA THR A 54 25.01 -16.54 3.05
C THR A 54 26.33 -15.90 3.50
N ALA A 55 27.03 -16.54 4.43
CA ALA A 55 28.41 -16.16 4.77
C ALA A 55 29.36 -16.22 3.56
N THR A 56 29.08 -17.07 2.56
CA THR A 56 29.87 -17.15 1.33
C THR A 56 29.66 -15.92 0.46
N ASP A 57 28.43 -15.40 0.37
CA ASP A 57 28.12 -14.19 -0.40
C ASP A 57 28.80 -12.95 0.23
N LEU A 58 28.78 -12.83 1.56
CA LEU A 58 29.50 -11.74 2.26
C LEU A 58 31.02 -11.77 1.99
N LEU A 59 31.62 -12.96 1.92
CA LEU A 59 33.03 -13.11 1.55
C LEU A 59 33.28 -12.70 0.09
N GLN A 60 32.37 -13.03 -0.83
CA GLN A 60 32.45 -12.59 -2.24
C GLN A 60 32.27 -11.08 -2.41
N LEU A 61 31.46 -10.45 -1.55
CA LEU A 61 31.28 -8.99 -1.49
C LEU A 61 32.52 -8.24 -0.92
N GLY A 62 33.52 -8.95 -0.38
CA GLY A 62 34.80 -8.36 0.00
C GLY A 62 34.72 -7.29 1.11
N GLY A 63 33.69 -7.36 1.96
CA GLY A 63 33.41 -6.35 2.99
C GLY A 63 32.40 -5.27 2.60
N SER A 64 31.78 -5.36 1.41
CA SER A 64 30.61 -4.54 1.06
C SER A 64 29.33 -5.10 1.69
N THR A 65 28.48 -4.24 2.23
CA THR A 65 27.08 -4.54 2.59
C THR A 65 26.09 -4.16 1.49
N THR A 66 26.57 -3.82 0.29
CA THR A 66 25.77 -3.49 -0.89
C THR A 66 25.94 -4.57 -1.95
N ALA A 67 24.83 -5.17 -2.37
CA ALA A 67 24.80 -6.16 -3.44
C ALA A 67 25.24 -5.58 -4.79
N THR A 68 25.84 -6.43 -5.62
CA THR A 68 26.11 -6.18 -7.04
C THR A 68 25.08 -6.92 -7.89
N PRO A 69 24.94 -6.63 -9.20
CA PRO A 69 24.05 -7.38 -10.09
C PRO A 69 24.31 -8.89 -10.17
N THR A 70 25.44 -9.38 -9.63
CA THR A 70 25.83 -10.80 -9.65
C THR A 70 26.03 -11.42 -8.26
N THR A 71 26.02 -10.63 -7.18
CA THR A 71 26.42 -11.08 -5.84
C THR A 71 25.63 -10.34 -4.75
N PRO A 72 24.83 -11.02 -3.90
CA PRO A 72 24.44 -12.43 -4.00
C PRO A 72 23.73 -12.71 -5.33
N LYS A 73 23.78 -13.96 -5.82
CA LYS A 73 23.17 -14.32 -7.10
C LYS A 73 21.65 -14.03 -7.05
N ASN A 74 21.13 -13.39 -8.09
CA ASN A 74 19.71 -13.05 -8.25
C ASN A 74 19.13 -12.09 -7.18
N PHE A 75 19.98 -11.39 -6.40
CA PHE A 75 19.54 -10.44 -5.36
C PHE A 75 19.30 -9.02 -5.89
N ALA A 76 20.14 -8.55 -6.83
CA ALA A 76 20.08 -7.20 -7.39
C ALA A 76 20.14 -7.14 -8.92
N ASP A 77 19.89 -8.27 -9.60
CA ASP A 77 20.00 -8.40 -11.06
C ASP A 77 18.90 -7.69 -11.85
N GLN A 78 17.75 -7.38 -11.21
CA GLN A 78 16.66 -6.59 -11.79
C GLN A 78 16.76 -5.10 -11.44
N LEU A 79 17.63 -4.69 -10.52
CA LEU A 79 17.72 -3.29 -10.08
C LEU A 79 18.13 -2.34 -11.21
N GLU A 80 19.10 -2.74 -12.04
CA GLU A 80 19.56 -1.96 -13.21
C GLU A 80 18.53 -1.94 -14.35
N MET A 81 17.81 -3.06 -14.55
CA MET A 81 16.69 -3.14 -15.50
C MET A 81 15.55 -2.21 -15.08
N TYR A 82 15.29 -2.13 -13.78
CA TYR A 82 14.36 -1.15 -13.23
C TYR A 82 14.91 0.27 -13.46
N ASP A 83 15.98 0.68 -12.78
CA ASP A 83 16.51 2.05 -12.80
C ASP A 83 16.76 2.58 -14.24
N GLY A 84 17.18 1.70 -15.17
CA GLY A 84 17.43 2.05 -16.57
C GLY A 84 16.26 2.65 -17.35
N LEU A 85 15.01 2.48 -16.91
CA LEU A 85 13.84 3.09 -17.58
C LEU A 85 13.83 4.63 -17.47
N THR A 86 14.43 5.22 -16.43
CA THR A 86 14.46 6.70 -16.27
C THR A 86 15.32 7.40 -17.33
N LYS A 87 16.24 6.65 -17.95
CA LYS A 87 17.16 7.15 -18.98
C LYS A 87 16.49 7.30 -20.35
N VAL A 88 15.38 6.62 -20.59
CA VAL A 88 14.66 6.65 -21.87
C VAL A 88 13.71 7.86 -21.89
N ASP A 89 13.62 8.55 -23.02
CA ASP A 89 12.59 9.57 -23.23
C ASP A 89 11.21 8.88 -23.25
N PRO A 90 10.26 9.25 -22.37
CA PRO A 90 8.92 8.65 -22.33
C PRO A 90 8.13 8.72 -23.64
N SER A 91 8.50 9.62 -24.56
CA SER A 91 7.89 9.75 -25.88
C SER A 91 8.54 8.89 -26.97
N ALA A 92 9.70 8.28 -26.68
CA ALA A 92 10.53 7.52 -27.63
C ALA A 92 10.79 6.06 -27.22
N ILE A 93 10.08 5.54 -26.20
CA ILE A 93 10.18 4.14 -25.77
C ILE A 93 9.87 3.21 -26.96
N THR A 94 10.73 2.22 -27.17
CA THR A 94 10.59 1.20 -28.21
C THR A 94 10.27 -0.18 -27.61
N HIS A 95 9.87 -1.13 -28.46
CA HIS A 95 9.65 -2.51 -28.03
C HIS A 95 10.93 -3.15 -27.45
N ALA A 96 12.07 -2.88 -28.09
CA ALA A 96 13.38 -3.34 -27.63
C ALA A 96 13.81 -2.73 -26.28
N ASP A 97 13.23 -1.60 -25.86
CA ASP A 97 13.41 -1.08 -24.50
C ASP A 97 12.61 -1.90 -23.48
N ILE A 98 11.41 -2.38 -23.84
CA ILE A 98 10.61 -3.26 -22.97
C ILE A 98 11.33 -4.61 -22.79
N GLU A 99 11.72 -5.27 -23.89
CA GLU A 99 12.44 -6.55 -23.87
C GLU A 99 13.77 -6.50 -23.08
N ARG A 100 14.38 -5.31 -22.97
CA ARG A 100 15.64 -5.06 -22.26
C ARG A 100 15.46 -4.68 -20.78
N LEU A 101 14.33 -4.05 -20.43
CA LEU A 101 14.08 -3.47 -19.10
C LEU A 101 13.02 -4.23 -18.29
N PHE A 102 12.36 -5.22 -18.88
CA PHE A 102 11.39 -6.10 -18.25
C PHE A 102 11.69 -7.57 -18.58
N LYS A 103 11.08 -8.50 -17.84
CA LYS A 103 11.15 -9.95 -18.03
C LYS A 103 9.86 -10.44 -18.66
N THR A 104 9.88 -11.55 -19.39
CA THR A 104 8.70 -12.26 -19.93
C THR A 104 7.85 -12.88 -18.81
N GLU A 105 6.52 -12.73 -18.85
CA GLU A 105 5.57 -13.35 -17.90
C GLU A 105 5.12 -14.77 -18.32
N ASN A 106 5.99 -15.57 -18.94
CA ASN A 106 5.69 -16.94 -19.39
C ASN A 106 5.37 -17.90 -18.23
N PHE A 107 4.53 -18.92 -18.48
CA PHE A 107 4.23 -20.01 -17.52
C PHE A 107 5.29 -21.11 -17.45
N THR A 108 6.24 -21.09 -18.39
CA THR A 108 7.43 -21.94 -18.44
C THR A 108 8.68 -21.06 -18.50
N PRO A 109 9.82 -21.51 -17.95
CA PRO A 109 11.05 -20.74 -17.99
C PRO A 109 11.66 -20.74 -19.40
N ASP A 110 12.12 -19.57 -19.87
CA ASP A 110 12.82 -19.43 -21.15
C ASP A 110 14.15 -20.20 -21.16
N GLU A 111 14.82 -20.25 -20.00
CA GLU A 111 16.03 -21.02 -19.72
C GLU A 111 15.94 -21.60 -18.30
N VAL A 112 16.08 -22.92 -18.15
CA VAL A 112 16.16 -23.58 -16.84
C VAL A 112 17.61 -23.58 -16.35
N VAL A 113 17.93 -22.81 -15.31
CA VAL A 113 19.29 -22.76 -14.74
C VAL A 113 19.48 -23.66 -13.52
N SER A 114 18.38 -24.09 -12.88
CA SER A 114 18.38 -25.15 -11.87
C SER A 114 17.04 -25.89 -11.82
N THR A 115 17.03 -27.08 -11.22
CA THR A 115 15.82 -27.88 -10.97
C THR A 115 15.99 -28.63 -9.65
N SER A 116 14.95 -28.65 -8.83
CA SER A 116 14.86 -29.44 -7.60
C SER A 116 13.52 -30.17 -7.50
N THR A 117 13.53 -31.27 -6.75
CA THR A 117 12.35 -32.13 -6.50
C THR A 117 12.29 -32.38 -4.99
N PRO A 118 11.77 -31.40 -4.21
CA PRO A 118 11.77 -31.50 -2.74
C PRO A 118 10.72 -32.48 -2.20
N ARG A 119 9.76 -32.91 -3.04
CA ARG A 119 8.77 -33.95 -2.77
C ARG A 119 8.43 -34.65 -4.09
N ASP A 120 8.06 -35.94 -4.06
CA ASP A 120 7.90 -36.77 -5.27
C ASP A 120 6.85 -36.24 -6.28
N ASP A 121 5.90 -35.41 -5.83
CA ASP A 121 4.85 -34.79 -6.64
C ASP A 121 5.13 -33.33 -7.03
N VAL A 122 6.32 -32.79 -6.72
CA VAL A 122 6.69 -31.37 -6.87
C VAL A 122 8.02 -31.22 -7.62
N THR A 123 8.04 -30.39 -8.66
CA THR A 123 9.27 -29.97 -9.34
C THR A 123 9.36 -28.45 -9.40
N ILE A 124 10.44 -27.90 -8.85
CA ILE A 124 10.75 -26.46 -8.90
C ILE A 124 11.86 -26.27 -9.92
N GLN A 125 11.60 -25.51 -10.99
CA GLN A 125 12.61 -25.05 -11.93
C GLN A 125 12.87 -23.56 -11.69
N ARG A 126 14.12 -23.09 -11.77
CA ARG A 126 14.40 -21.64 -11.68
C ARG A 126 14.95 -21.11 -12.99
N ASP A 127 14.54 -19.88 -13.35
CA ASP A 127 15.05 -19.17 -14.52
C ASP A 127 16.37 -18.43 -14.21
N ARG A 128 16.92 -17.73 -15.22
CA ARG A 128 18.14 -16.93 -15.07
C ARG A 128 18.06 -15.81 -14.02
N PHE A 129 16.85 -15.35 -13.67
CA PHE A 129 16.56 -14.36 -12.63
C PHE A 129 16.23 -15.01 -11.28
N GLY A 130 16.34 -16.33 -11.18
CA GLY A 130 16.01 -17.09 -9.98
C GLY A 130 14.50 -17.24 -9.72
N VAL A 131 13.61 -16.85 -10.63
CA VAL A 131 12.15 -16.98 -10.41
C VAL A 131 11.78 -18.47 -10.33
N PRO A 132 11.06 -18.94 -9.29
CA PRO A 132 10.65 -20.33 -9.14
C PRO A 132 9.39 -20.65 -9.97
N PHE A 133 9.52 -21.67 -10.80
CA PHE A 133 8.45 -22.33 -11.55
C PHE A 133 8.07 -23.63 -10.84
N ILE A 134 7.04 -23.55 -10.02
CA ILE A 134 6.56 -24.61 -9.14
C ILE A 134 5.51 -25.44 -9.87
N ASN A 135 5.86 -26.68 -10.21
CA ASN A 135 5.00 -27.61 -10.93
C ASN A 135 4.60 -28.75 -9.98
N GLY A 136 3.31 -28.84 -9.66
CA GLY A 136 2.75 -29.87 -8.78
C GLY A 136 1.79 -30.81 -9.52
N THR A 137 1.88 -32.12 -9.26
CA THR A 137 0.88 -33.08 -9.79
C THR A 137 -0.42 -33.13 -8.97
N THR A 138 -0.38 -32.55 -7.77
CA THR A 138 -1.52 -32.31 -6.88
C THR A 138 -1.61 -30.82 -6.55
N PHE A 139 -2.74 -30.34 -6.03
CA PHE A 139 -2.86 -28.95 -5.59
C PHE A 139 -1.95 -28.71 -4.39
N GLU A 140 -2.00 -29.61 -3.40
CA GLU A 140 -1.14 -29.64 -2.22
C GLU A 140 0.36 -29.74 -2.56
N GLY A 141 0.73 -30.24 -3.74
CA GLY A 141 2.09 -30.23 -4.27
C GLY A 141 2.54 -28.85 -4.73
N VAL A 142 1.65 -28.08 -5.37
CA VAL A 142 1.93 -26.69 -5.72
C VAL A 142 2.13 -25.87 -4.44
N GLU A 143 1.25 -26.03 -3.45
CA GLU A 143 1.32 -25.28 -2.20
C GLU A 143 2.57 -25.59 -1.36
N PHE A 144 2.94 -26.88 -1.26
CA PHE A 144 4.22 -27.28 -0.67
C PHE A 144 5.41 -26.65 -1.42
N GLY A 145 5.38 -26.66 -2.75
CA GLY A 145 6.43 -26.04 -3.56
C GLY A 145 6.52 -24.52 -3.39
N ALA A 146 5.39 -23.83 -3.23
CA ALA A 146 5.34 -22.39 -2.95
C ALA A 146 5.92 -22.04 -1.56
N GLY A 147 5.59 -22.84 -0.54
CA GLY A 147 6.22 -22.74 0.78
C GLY A 147 7.73 -22.96 0.71
N TYR A 148 8.16 -24.04 0.05
CA TYR A 148 9.56 -24.40 -0.07
C TYR A 148 10.39 -23.34 -0.83
N ALA A 149 9.93 -22.93 -2.01
CA ALA A 149 10.63 -21.95 -2.86
C ALA A 149 10.72 -20.56 -2.22
N SER A 150 9.64 -20.10 -1.58
CA SER A 150 9.65 -18.78 -0.92
C SER A 150 10.55 -18.75 0.31
N THR A 151 10.73 -19.86 1.02
CA THR A 151 11.75 -19.97 2.06
C THR A 151 13.15 -19.93 1.48
N GLU A 152 13.45 -20.66 0.38
CA GLU A 152 14.76 -20.55 -0.31
C GLU A 152 15.10 -19.08 -0.63
N ASP A 153 14.13 -18.33 -1.16
CA ASP A 153 14.33 -16.94 -1.56
C ASP A 153 14.30 -15.95 -0.38
N ARG A 154 13.47 -16.15 0.65
CA ARG A 154 13.09 -15.08 1.60
C ARG A 154 13.06 -15.48 3.08
N MET A 155 13.62 -16.63 3.48
CA MET A 155 13.59 -17.16 4.86
C MET A 155 13.72 -16.09 5.97
N PHE A 156 14.79 -15.29 5.98
CA PHE A 156 14.99 -14.28 7.02
C PHE A 156 13.96 -13.14 6.97
N LEU A 157 13.57 -12.67 5.78
CA LEU A 157 12.53 -11.66 5.62
C LEU A 157 11.17 -12.18 6.12
N MET A 158 10.82 -13.43 5.80
CA MET A 158 9.61 -14.07 6.30
C MET A 158 9.60 -14.04 7.84
N ASP A 159 10.73 -14.33 8.48
CA ASP A 159 10.88 -14.25 9.93
C ASP A 159 10.72 -12.82 10.48
N VAL A 160 11.32 -11.82 9.84
CA VAL A 160 11.10 -10.40 10.19
C VAL A 160 9.61 -10.05 10.10
N LEU A 161 8.90 -10.52 9.07
CA LEU A 161 7.47 -10.25 8.88
C LEU A 161 6.58 -10.95 9.91
N ARG A 162 6.80 -12.25 10.23
CA ARG A 162 5.99 -12.92 11.27
C ARG A 162 6.23 -12.32 12.64
N HIS A 163 7.47 -12.03 13.03
CA HIS A 163 7.77 -11.41 14.33
C HIS A 163 7.22 -9.98 14.41
N THR A 164 7.28 -9.20 13.33
CA THR A 164 6.61 -7.89 13.29
C THR A 164 5.09 -8.05 13.44
N GLY A 165 4.48 -9.04 12.77
CA GLY A 165 3.04 -9.32 12.88
C GLY A 165 2.59 -9.82 14.26
N GLN A 166 3.46 -10.57 14.95
CA GLN A 166 3.32 -10.99 16.34
C GLN A 166 3.56 -9.87 17.37
N ALA A 167 4.06 -8.70 16.92
CA ALA A 167 4.60 -7.65 17.76
C ALA A 167 5.75 -8.12 18.69
N ARG A 168 6.73 -8.81 18.11
CA ARG A 168 7.96 -9.32 18.76
C ARG A 168 9.22 -8.95 17.98
N LEU A 169 9.20 -7.88 17.18
CA LEU A 169 10.35 -7.44 16.39
C LEU A 169 11.53 -7.01 17.29
N ALA A 170 11.28 -6.39 18.44
CA ALA A 170 12.34 -6.04 19.39
C ALA A 170 12.99 -7.29 20.03
N GLU A 171 12.21 -8.33 20.28
CA GLU A 171 12.71 -9.63 20.76
C GLU A 171 13.48 -10.39 19.67
N PHE A 172 13.03 -10.34 18.42
CA PHE A 172 13.68 -11.02 17.29
C PHE A 172 14.93 -10.30 16.77
N ALA A 173 14.85 -9.00 16.52
CA ALA A 173 15.88 -8.21 15.85
C ALA A 173 16.55 -7.14 16.74
N GLY A 174 16.23 -7.09 18.05
CA GLY A 174 17.00 -6.33 19.03
C GLY A 174 16.31 -5.10 19.64
N ASP A 175 16.77 -4.70 20.83
CA ASP A 175 16.18 -3.65 21.67
C ASP A 175 16.46 -2.22 21.15
N THR A 176 15.77 -1.81 20.09
CA THR A 176 15.81 -0.44 19.61
C THR A 176 14.50 0.31 19.87
N PRO A 177 14.54 1.65 20.08
CA PRO A 177 13.33 2.46 20.16
C PRO A 177 12.43 2.34 18.92
N GLY A 178 12.99 2.03 17.76
CA GLY A 178 12.27 1.76 16.52
C GLY A 178 11.48 0.45 16.56
N ASN A 179 12.13 -0.65 16.91
CA ASN A 179 11.48 -1.97 17.01
C ASN A 179 10.36 -1.95 18.06
N VAL A 180 10.65 -1.47 19.26
CA VAL A 180 9.65 -1.36 20.36
C VAL A 180 8.48 -0.42 19.98
N ALA A 181 8.71 0.59 19.13
CA ALA A 181 7.63 1.41 18.60
C ALA A 181 6.79 0.68 17.54
N MET A 182 7.40 -0.17 16.72
CA MET A 182 6.71 -1.04 15.75
C MET A 182 5.83 -2.06 16.47
N ASP A 183 6.36 -2.75 17.48
CA ASP A 183 5.62 -3.75 18.26
C ASP A 183 4.40 -3.12 18.95
N ARG A 184 4.59 -1.96 19.60
CA ARG A 184 3.47 -1.18 20.15
C ARG A 184 2.44 -0.76 19.11
N ALA A 185 2.87 -0.40 17.89
CA ALA A 185 1.97 -0.02 16.81
C ALA A 185 1.19 -1.22 16.25
N GLN A 186 1.81 -2.40 16.20
CA GLN A 186 1.14 -3.63 15.83
C GLN A 186 0.15 -4.05 16.92
N LEU A 187 0.52 -4.09 18.20
CA LEU A 187 -0.39 -4.40 19.31
C LEU A 187 -1.63 -3.49 19.36
N ALA A 188 -1.48 -2.21 18.98
CA ALA A 188 -2.59 -1.27 18.89
C ALA A 188 -3.50 -1.50 17.66
N SER A 189 -2.99 -2.14 16.61
CA SER A 189 -3.66 -2.39 15.33
C SER A 189 -4.27 -3.80 15.24
N ALA A 190 -3.53 -4.82 15.67
CA ALA A 190 -3.86 -6.24 15.57
C ALA A 190 -3.13 -7.01 16.69
N TYR A 191 -3.86 -7.37 17.75
CA TYR A 191 -3.41 -8.32 18.75
C TYR A 191 -4.32 -9.55 18.73
N TYR A 192 -3.70 -10.73 18.69
CA TYR A 192 -4.33 -12.04 18.75
C TYR A 192 -3.47 -12.95 19.63
N THR A 193 -4.07 -13.87 20.36
CA THR A 193 -3.33 -15.03 20.90
C THR A 193 -3.07 -16.05 19.78
N PRO A 194 -2.12 -16.99 19.91
CA PRO A 194 -1.88 -18.04 18.92
C PRO A 194 -3.12 -18.87 18.58
N GLU A 195 -4.00 -19.09 19.57
CA GLU A 195 -5.27 -19.79 19.40
C GLU A 195 -6.27 -18.94 18.62
N GLU A 196 -6.37 -17.63 18.90
CA GLU A 196 -7.24 -16.71 18.17
C GLU A 196 -6.80 -16.50 16.72
N ALA A 197 -5.47 -16.49 16.49
CA ALA A 197 -4.85 -16.47 15.18
C ALA A 197 -5.17 -17.76 14.41
N THR A 198 -4.83 -18.94 14.96
CA THR A 198 -5.12 -20.24 14.32
C THR A 198 -6.61 -20.40 13.99
N ALA A 199 -7.50 -20.00 14.90
CA ALA A 199 -8.93 -20.07 14.70
C ALA A 199 -9.46 -19.15 13.57
N GLN A 200 -8.68 -18.19 13.05
CA GLN A 200 -9.09 -17.41 11.86
C GLN A 200 -9.09 -18.30 10.61
N ILE A 201 -8.09 -19.15 10.43
CA ILE A 201 -7.98 -20.08 9.30
C ILE A 201 -9.13 -21.10 9.34
N ASP A 202 -9.43 -21.66 10.52
CA ASP A 202 -10.56 -22.58 10.69
C ASP A 202 -11.91 -21.91 10.35
N ARG A 203 -12.07 -20.60 10.64
CA ARG A 203 -13.26 -19.82 10.26
C ARG A 203 -13.32 -19.55 8.75
N ALA A 204 -12.20 -19.14 8.14
CA ALA A 204 -12.14 -18.92 6.70
C ALA A 204 -12.49 -20.20 5.91
N ALA A 205 -11.96 -21.35 6.34
CA ALA A 205 -12.31 -22.65 5.80
C ALA A 205 -13.80 -23.02 6.03
N ALA A 206 -14.36 -22.73 7.21
CA ALA A 206 -15.79 -22.95 7.45
C ALA A 206 -16.67 -22.05 6.56
N ASN A 207 -16.27 -20.80 6.33
CA ASN A 207 -16.96 -19.85 5.44
C ASN A 207 -16.90 -20.30 3.97
N ALA A 208 -15.78 -20.91 3.54
CA ALA A 208 -15.60 -21.50 2.22
C ALA A 208 -16.49 -22.73 1.93
N GLY A 209 -17.18 -23.27 2.94
CA GLY A 209 -18.10 -24.38 2.79
C GLY A 209 -17.42 -25.62 2.17
N PRO A 210 -17.90 -26.16 1.03
CA PRO A 210 -17.30 -27.33 0.39
C PRO A 210 -15.82 -27.18 -0.01
N ALA A 211 -15.33 -25.94 -0.23
CA ALA A 211 -13.92 -25.68 -0.53
C ALA A 211 -13.03 -25.66 0.74
N GLY A 212 -13.61 -25.53 1.93
CA GLY A 212 -12.90 -25.42 3.20
C GLY A 212 -11.86 -26.50 3.48
N PRO A 213 -12.17 -27.80 3.31
CA PRO A 213 -11.18 -28.87 3.50
C PRO A 213 -9.98 -28.77 2.56
N LYS A 214 -10.19 -28.32 1.31
CA LYS A 214 -9.11 -28.09 0.34
C LYS A 214 -8.21 -26.94 0.81
N LEU A 215 -8.81 -25.84 1.28
CA LEU A 215 -8.08 -24.68 1.82
C LEU A 215 -7.23 -25.05 3.06
N ILE A 216 -7.75 -25.90 3.95
CA ILE A 216 -6.96 -26.39 5.10
C ILE A 216 -5.78 -27.24 4.65
N ALA A 217 -5.99 -28.18 3.72
CA ALA A 217 -4.92 -29.01 3.17
C ALA A 217 -3.84 -28.16 2.45
N ALA A 218 -4.26 -27.10 1.74
CA ALA A 218 -3.37 -26.13 1.12
C ALA A 218 -2.45 -25.45 2.13
N VAL A 219 -3.03 -24.88 3.19
CA VAL A 219 -2.31 -24.19 4.27
C VAL A 219 -1.33 -25.13 4.97
N ASP A 220 -1.75 -26.36 5.27
CA ASP A 220 -0.88 -27.34 5.92
C ASP A 220 0.28 -27.77 5.01
N ALA A 221 0.03 -27.99 3.71
CA ALA A 221 1.08 -28.34 2.74
C ALA A 221 2.08 -27.20 2.52
N TYR A 222 1.63 -25.94 2.45
CA TYR A 222 2.49 -24.77 2.40
C TYR A 222 3.41 -24.68 3.64
N LEU A 223 2.85 -24.86 4.84
CA LEU A 223 3.64 -24.87 6.08
C LEU A 223 4.61 -26.06 6.15
N GLU A 224 4.25 -27.22 5.61
CA GLU A 224 5.16 -28.36 5.45
C GLU A 224 6.34 -27.97 4.54
N GLY A 225 6.07 -27.31 3.41
CA GLY A 225 7.08 -26.82 2.49
C GLY A 225 8.04 -25.78 3.09
N VAL A 226 7.48 -24.76 3.79
CA VAL A 226 8.26 -23.74 4.51
C VAL A 226 9.20 -24.38 5.53
N ASN A 227 8.68 -25.28 6.37
CA ASN A 227 9.47 -25.93 7.41
C ASN A 227 10.53 -26.87 6.82
N ALA A 228 10.21 -27.62 5.76
CA ALA A 228 11.15 -28.52 5.09
C ALA A 228 12.32 -27.74 4.44
N ALA A 229 12.06 -26.59 3.81
CA ALA A 229 13.11 -25.73 3.28
C ALA A 229 13.97 -25.11 4.39
N GLN A 230 13.34 -24.61 5.47
CA GLN A 230 14.04 -24.06 6.63
C GLN A 230 15.00 -25.08 7.26
N ASP A 231 14.55 -26.32 7.49
CA ASP A 231 15.39 -27.40 8.05
C ASP A 231 16.52 -27.81 7.09
N ALA A 232 16.28 -27.77 5.78
CA ALA A 232 17.30 -28.08 4.77
C ALA A 232 18.37 -26.98 4.64
N MET A 233 17.96 -25.70 4.69
CA MET A 233 18.85 -24.55 4.57
C MET A 233 19.64 -24.27 5.85
N CYS A 234 18.96 -24.32 7.00
CA CYS A 234 19.53 -23.95 8.30
C CYS A 234 19.38 -25.07 9.36
N PRO A 235 19.91 -26.29 9.12
CA PRO A 235 19.93 -27.35 10.13
C PRO A 235 20.75 -26.96 11.38
N THR A 236 21.63 -25.98 11.24
CA THR A 236 22.19 -25.15 12.33
C THR A 236 22.48 -23.75 11.77
N VAL A 237 22.48 -22.70 12.60
CA VAL A 237 22.96 -21.35 12.20
C VAL A 237 24.39 -21.30 11.61
N ALA A 238 25.20 -22.34 11.78
CA ALA A 238 26.55 -22.43 11.21
C ALA A 238 26.59 -23.11 9.83
N ALA A 239 25.45 -23.56 9.29
CA ALA A 239 25.38 -24.17 7.96
C ALA A 239 25.69 -23.14 6.87
N PRO A 240 26.51 -23.46 5.84
CA PRO A 240 26.87 -22.51 4.77
C PRO A 240 25.69 -21.96 3.97
N SER A 241 24.56 -22.67 3.99
CA SER A 241 23.28 -22.32 3.35
C SER A 241 22.31 -21.55 4.24
N CYS A 242 22.59 -21.42 5.54
CA CYS A 242 21.73 -20.65 6.44
C CYS A 242 21.91 -19.15 6.18
N PRO A 243 20.84 -18.34 6.18
CA PRO A 243 20.96 -16.88 6.15
C PRO A 243 21.83 -16.38 7.31
N VAL A 244 22.83 -15.58 6.98
CA VAL A 244 23.90 -15.19 7.92
C VAL A 244 23.38 -14.32 9.08
N GLU A 245 22.23 -13.68 8.90
CA GLU A 245 21.50 -12.94 9.92
C GLU A 245 21.18 -13.79 11.16
N TYR A 246 20.86 -15.07 11.02
CA TYR A 246 20.57 -15.96 12.16
C TYR A 246 21.81 -16.19 13.04
N ALA A 247 22.98 -16.36 12.42
CA ALA A 247 24.24 -16.47 13.14
C ALA A 247 24.62 -15.15 13.83
N ALA A 248 24.39 -14.01 13.17
CA ALA A 248 24.62 -12.68 13.71
C ALA A 248 23.73 -12.36 14.92
N LEU A 249 22.44 -12.70 14.84
CA LEU A 249 21.46 -12.55 15.93
C LEU A 249 21.57 -13.62 17.02
N GLN A 250 22.38 -14.66 16.81
CA GLN A 250 22.51 -15.84 17.68
C GLN A 250 21.17 -16.57 17.91
N LYS A 251 20.28 -16.55 16.92
CA LYS A 251 18.93 -17.15 16.98
C LYS A 251 18.81 -18.29 15.98
N GLN A 252 18.30 -19.44 16.43
CA GLN A 252 17.85 -20.49 15.51
C GLN A 252 16.47 -20.08 14.95
N PRO A 253 16.15 -20.38 13.69
CA PRO A 253 14.81 -20.21 13.16
C PRO A 253 13.83 -21.20 13.83
N GLU A 254 12.65 -20.74 14.22
CA GLU A 254 11.61 -21.59 14.83
C GLU A 254 10.65 -22.13 13.77
N PRO A 255 10.07 -23.34 13.92
CA PRO A 255 9.09 -23.86 12.97
C PRO A 255 7.89 -22.93 12.77
N TRP A 256 7.43 -22.81 11.54
CA TRP A 256 6.27 -22.02 11.14
C TRP A 256 4.96 -22.74 11.47
N THR A 257 3.97 -21.96 11.92
CA THR A 257 2.64 -22.43 12.32
C THR A 257 1.53 -21.71 11.56
N ARG A 258 0.30 -22.24 11.63
CA ARG A 258 -0.89 -21.56 11.10
C ARG A 258 -1.10 -20.15 11.65
N ALA A 259 -0.67 -19.88 12.89
CA ALA A 259 -0.78 -18.55 13.48
C ALA A 259 0.12 -17.52 12.74
N ASP A 260 1.28 -17.94 12.22
CA ASP A 260 2.25 -17.05 11.58
C ASP A 260 1.73 -16.45 10.26
N ILE A 261 1.00 -17.24 9.48
CA ILE A 261 0.28 -16.76 8.27
C ILE A 261 -0.66 -15.61 8.64
N VAL A 262 -1.39 -15.74 9.76
CA VAL A 262 -2.35 -14.72 10.24
C VAL A 262 -1.63 -13.49 10.78
N TYR A 263 -0.50 -13.65 11.45
CA TYR A 263 0.33 -12.53 11.90
C TYR A 263 0.86 -11.72 10.72
N VAL A 264 1.44 -12.36 9.69
CA VAL A 264 1.89 -11.70 8.46
C VAL A 264 0.72 -11.04 7.71
N ALA A 265 -0.41 -11.74 7.53
CA ALA A 265 -1.60 -11.19 6.89
C ALA A 265 -2.14 -9.94 7.62
N SER A 266 -2.18 -9.97 8.96
CA SER A 266 -2.63 -8.83 9.77
C SER A 266 -1.72 -7.59 9.66
N LEU A 267 -0.41 -7.80 9.46
CA LEU A 267 0.57 -6.74 9.24
C LEU A 267 0.38 -6.12 7.86
N VAL A 268 0.37 -6.94 6.80
CA VAL A 268 0.19 -6.52 5.40
C VAL A 268 -1.15 -5.81 5.21
N GLY A 269 -2.25 -6.45 5.62
CA GLY A 269 -3.60 -5.89 5.58
C GLY A 269 -3.75 -4.63 6.44
N GLY A 270 -3.09 -4.63 7.60
CA GLY A 270 -3.01 -3.48 8.51
C GLY A 270 -2.20 -2.28 8.00
N ILE A 271 -1.40 -2.44 6.94
CA ILE A 271 -0.64 -1.38 6.28
C ILE A 271 -1.33 -0.93 4.97
N PHE A 272 -1.63 -1.86 4.06
CA PHE A 272 -2.05 -1.53 2.69
C PHE A 272 -3.57 -1.61 2.46
N GLY A 273 -4.28 -2.38 3.29
CA GLY A 273 -5.65 -2.85 3.08
C GLY A 273 -6.73 -2.21 3.97
N LYS A 274 -6.44 -1.08 4.62
CA LYS A 274 -7.39 -0.34 5.50
C LYS A 274 -7.51 1.14 5.14
N GLY A 275 -8.57 1.78 5.64
CA GLY A 275 -8.76 3.23 5.61
C GLY A 275 -9.63 3.70 6.77
N GLY A 276 -9.21 4.79 7.42
CA GLY A 276 -9.93 5.46 8.51
C GLY A 276 -9.39 5.17 9.91
N GLY A 277 -10.14 5.61 10.93
CA GLY A 277 -9.79 5.53 12.35
C GLY A 277 -9.12 6.80 12.90
N HIS A 278 -9.32 7.95 12.24
CA HIS A 278 -8.77 9.26 12.65
C HIS A 278 -9.82 10.17 13.32
N GLU A 279 -10.96 9.62 13.77
CA GLU A 279 -12.09 10.47 14.14
C GLU A 279 -11.82 11.29 15.42
N VAL A 280 -10.92 10.83 16.29
CA VAL A 280 -10.54 11.57 17.51
C VAL A 280 -9.68 12.78 17.17
N GLN A 281 -8.80 12.64 16.19
CA GLN A 281 -7.99 13.71 15.63
C GLN A 281 -8.89 14.72 14.90
N ASN A 282 -9.88 14.23 14.14
CA ASN A 282 -10.90 15.03 13.47
C ASN A 282 -11.80 15.77 14.47
N ALA A 283 -12.19 15.14 15.58
CA ALA A 283 -12.92 15.77 16.68
C ALA A 283 -12.11 16.90 17.34
N ALA A 284 -10.83 16.64 17.66
CA ALA A 284 -9.94 17.65 18.24
C ALA A 284 -9.74 18.87 17.33
N TRP A 285 -9.61 18.64 16.02
CA TRP A 285 -9.55 19.66 14.98
C TRP A 285 -10.88 20.44 14.88
N LEU A 286 -12.03 19.77 14.84
CA LEU A 286 -13.34 20.43 14.87
C LEU A 286 -13.58 21.27 16.14
N GLN A 287 -13.09 20.81 17.29
CA GLN A 287 -13.12 21.58 18.55
C GLN A 287 -12.20 22.81 18.46
N ALA A 288 -11.02 22.71 17.84
CA ALA A 288 -10.13 23.84 17.59
C ALA A 288 -10.74 24.87 16.60
N LEU A 289 -11.44 24.41 15.55
CA LEU A 289 -12.26 25.26 14.67
C LEU A 289 -13.34 25.99 15.45
N THR A 290 -14.11 25.25 16.25
CA THR A 290 -15.24 25.77 17.03
C THR A 290 -14.78 26.84 18.02
N LYS A 291 -13.65 26.62 18.68
CA LYS A 291 -13.02 27.61 19.59
C LYS A 291 -12.62 28.92 18.89
N LYS A 292 -12.27 28.89 17.60
CA LYS A 292 -11.87 30.09 16.84
C LYS A 292 -13.01 30.77 16.09
N PHE A 293 -13.87 30.01 15.43
CA PHE A 293 -14.84 30.52 14.46
C PHE A 293 -16.30 30.39 14.91
N GLY A 294 -16.56 29.72 16.04
CA GLY A 294 -17.91 29.33 16.46
C GLY A 294 -18.45 28.14 15.64
N PRO A 295 -19.47 27.42 16.16
CA PRO A 295 -19.84 26.09 15.67
C PRO A 295 -20.39 26.05 14.23
N ARG A 296 -21.04 27.13 13.76
CA ARG A 296 -21.57 27.17 12.39
C ARG A 296 -20.44 27.25 11.36
N LYS A 297 -19.57 28.27 11.49
CA LYS A 297 -18.43 28.48 10.59
C LYS A 297 -17.34 27.44 10.75
N ALA A 298 -17.22 26.82 11.94
CA ALA A 298 -16.37 25.66 12.13
C ALA A 298 -16.73 24.51 11.19
N ARG A 299 -18.01 24.12 11.10
CA ARG A 299 -18.43 23.07 10.17
C ARG A 299 -18.14 23.43 8.71
N THR A 300 -18.48 24.66 8.29
CA THR A 300 -18.14 25.15 6.95
C THR A 300 -16.65 25.02 6.62
N VAL A 301 -15.76 25.48 7.51
CA VAL A 301 -14.30 25.36 7.29
C VAL A 301 -13.83 23.90 7.36
N TYR A 302 -14.49 23.04 8.16
CA TYR A 302 -14.19 21.61 8.15
C TYR A 302 -14.59 20.98 6.81
N ASP A 303 -15.84 21.15 6.38
CA ASP A 303 -16.37 20.59 5.13
C ASP A 303 -15.59 21.10 3.89
N ASP A 304 -15.27 22.41 3.84
CA ASP A 304 -14.35 23.01 2.85
C ASP A 304 -13.02 22.26 2.82
N LEU A 305 -12.40 22.05 4.00
CA LEU A 305 -11.05 21.51 4.10
C LEU A 305 -10.99 19.98 4.08
N ARG A 306 -12.12 19.29 4.20
CA ARG A 306 -12.19 17.83 4.29
C ARG A 306 -12.12 17.15 2.93
N GLU A 307 -12.59 17.82 1.87
CA GLU A 307 -12.67 17.37 0.46
C GLU A 307 -13.24 15.94 0.26
N LYS A 308 -14.05 15.45 1.21
CA LYS A 308 -14.46 14.04 1.32
C LYS A 308 -14.94 13.38 0.02
N ASN A 309 -15.70 14.11 -0.78
CA ASN A 309 -16.23 13.66 -2.06
C ASN A 309 -16.27 14.85 -3.02
N ASP A 310 -15.10 15.47 -3.26
CA ASP A 310 -15.04 16.59 -4.18
C ASP A 310 -15.35 16.17 -5.63
N PRO A 311 -16.18 16.94 -6.38
CA PRO A 311 -16.46 16.63 -7.77
C PRO A 311 -15.26 16.81 -8.72
N GLU A 312 -14.21 17.54 -8.33
CA GLU A 312 -13.00 17.71 -9.15
C GLU A 312 -11.93 16.64 -8.87
N ALA A 313 -12.13 15.78 -7.86
CA ALA A 313 -11.25 14.65 -7.62
C ALA A 313 -11.40 13.59 -8.73
N PRO A 314 -10.30 13.18 -9.40
CA PRO A 314 -10.36 12.19 -10.48
C PRO A 314 -10.85 10.84 -9.96
N SER A 315 -11.65 10.14 -10.76
CA SER A 315 -12.21 8.84 -10.40
C SER A 315 -11.79 7.70 -11.32
N THR A 316 -11.66 6.50 -10.74
CA THR A 316 -11.29 5.28 -11.44
C THR A 316 -12.45 4.75 -12.28
N SER A 317 -13.66 4.69 -11.70
CA SER A 317 -14.92 4.49 -12.41
C SER A 317 -15.56 5.82 -12.81
N GLU A 318 -16.34 5.82 -13.89
CA GLU A 318 -17.25 6.89 -14.31
C GLU A 318 -18.66 6.72 -13.71
N ILE A 319 -18.99 5.52 -13.22
CA ILE A 319 -20.30 5.18 -12.66
C ILE A 319 -20.43 5.80 -11.27
N ARG A 320 -21.50 6.55 -11.02
CA ARG A 320 -21.74 7.20 -9.72
C ARG A 320 -22.18 6.17 -8.66
N THR A 321 -21.34 5.92 -7.66
CA THR A 321 -21.56 4.94 -6.59
C THR A 321 -21.59 5.62 -5.21
N PRO A 322 -22.77 5.88 -4.61
CA PRO A 322 -22.90 6.58 -3.33
C PRO A 322 -22.41 5.79 -2.11
N TYR A 323 -21.32 6.24 -1.47
CA TYR A 323 -20.87 5.75 -0.16
C TYR A 323 -20.38 6.93 0.70
N GLU A 324 -20.88 7.04 1.93
CA GLU A 324 -20.48 8.00 2.99
C GLU A 324 -20.28 9.50 2.61
N THR A 325 -20.94 10.01 1.57
CA THR A 325 -20.71 11.38 1.04
C THR A 325 -21.20 12.55 1.91
N GLY A 326 -21.58 12.33 3.16
CA GLY A 326 -22.13 13.37 4.03
C GLY A 326 -21.06 14.29 4.60
N GLY A 327 -21.30 15.60 4.56
CA GLY A 327 -20.57 16.58 5.37
C GLY A 327 -20.90 16.46 6.87
N ILE A 328 -20.05 17.06 7.71
CA ILE A 328 -19.89 16.76 9.13
C ILE A 328 -21.10 17.16 9.99
N LYS A 329 -21.61 16.23 10.82
CA LYS A 329 -22.83 16.44 11.63
C LYS A 329 -22.58 16.14 13.12
N PRO A 330 -21.82 17.00 13.83
CA PRO A 330 -21.46 16.80 15.24
C PRO A 330 -22.64 16.83 16.23
N GLY A 331 -23.83 17.30 15.79
CA GLY A 331 -25.05 17.28 16.60
C GLY A 331 -25.83 15.96 16.56
N LYS A 332 -25.34 14.95 15.82
CA LYS A 332 -25.95 13.61 15.76
C LYS A 332 -25.88 12.92 17.14
N PRO A 333 -26.93 12.22 17.58
CA PRO A 333 -27.01 11.69 18.95
C PRO A 333 -26.07 10.50 19.24
N GLY A 334 -25.44 9.94 18.21
CA GLY A 334 -24.40 8.91 18.33
C GLY A 334 -22.99 9.46 18.43
N VAL A 335 -22.75 10.74 18.10
CA VAL A 335 -21.42 11.36 18.18
C VAL A 335 -20.99 11.52 19.65
N ALA A 336 -19.72 11.21 19.90
CA ALA A 336 -19.02 11.35 21.15
C ALA A 336 -17.73 12.13 20.89
N LEU A 337 -17.57 13.32 21.48
CA LEU A 337 -16.37 14.15 21.31
C LEU A 337 -15.52 14.05 22.59
N PRO A 338 -14.33 13.40 22.56
CA PRO A 338 -13.39 13.40 23.67
C PRO A 338 -12.99 14.82 24.10
N ASP A 339 -12.58 14.97 25.35
CA ASP A 339 -12.08 16.24 25.87
C ASP A 339 -10.62 16.43 25.43
N VAL A 340 -10.32 17.47 24.64
CA VAL A 340 -8.95 17.78 24.21
C VAL A 340 -8.08 18.09 25.42
N GLY A 341 -7.05 17.26 25.67
CA GLY A 341 -6.23 17.35 26.87
C GLY A 341 -6.97 16.93 28.16
N GLY A 342 -7.93 16.01 28.05
CA GLY A 342 -8.57 15.36 29.20
C GLY A 342 -7.57 14.57 30.06
N LYS A 343 -8.01 14.13 31.25
CA LYS A 343 -7.19 13.20 32.06
C LYS A 343 -7.12 11.88 31.29
N THR A 344 -5.92 11.32 31.13
CA THR A 344 -5.70 9.97 30.59
C THR A 344 -5.34 8.97 31.70
N ALA A 345 -5.51 7.67 31.42
CA ALA A 345 -5.00 6.61 32.29
C ALA A 345 -3.47 6.44 32.12
N PRO A 346 -2.73 6.04 33.17
CA PRO A 346 -1.33 5.63 33.04
C PRO A 346 -1.15 4.58 31.95
N GLY A 347 -0.10 4.70 31.14
CA GLY A 347 0.22 3.77 30.05
C GLY A 347 -0.68 3.83 28.81
N SER A 348 -1.82 4.54 28.85
CA SER A 348 -2.64 4.76 27.66
C SER A 348 -2.02 5.84 26.74
N GLY A 349 -2.11 5.64 25.42
CA GLY A 349 -1.54 6.58 24.45
C GLY A 349 -2.33 7.89 24.37
N ASP A 350 -1.74 8.92 23.77
CA ASP A 350 -2.46 10.16 23.38
C ASP A 350 -2.75 10.09 21.87
N PRO A 351 -3.98 9.78 21.43
CA PRO A 351 -4.34 9.73 20.02
C PRO A 351 -4.44 11.13 19.39
N THR A 352 -4.55 12.20 20.18
CA THR A 352 -4.59 13.58 19.66
C THR A 352 -3.21 14.16 19.38
N SER A 353 -2.17 13.62 20.01
CA SER A 353 -0.78 13.95 19.70
C SER A 353 -0.34 13.23 18.42
N ARG A 354 0.08 14.00 17.41
CA ARG A 354 0.77 13.47 16.20
C ARG A 354 2.08 12.75 16.51
N SER A 355 2.56 12.89 17.75
CA SER A 355 3.51 11.99 18.35
C SER A 355 2.74 11.16 19.37
N ALA A 356 2.43 9.91 19.03
CA ALA A 356 2.60 8.87 20.04
C ALA A 356 4.01 9.12 20.62
N ALA A 357 4.10 9.27 21.94
CA ALA A 357 5.35 9.66 22.59
C ALA A 357 6.33 8.48 22.59
N VAL A 358 6.96 8.26 21.43
CA VAL A 358 8.38 7.94 21.37
C VAL A 358 9.08 9.14 22.02
N PRO A 359 9.84 8.96 23.12
CA PRO A 359 10.74 10.00 23.59
C PRO A 359 11.67 10.33 22.43
N ALA A 360 11.57 11.55 21.90
CA ALA A 360 12.33 11.92 20.71
C ALA A 360 13.83 11.68 20.97
N ALA A 361 14.46 10.84 20.16
CA ALA A 361 15.91 10.73 20.14
C ALA A 361 16.52 12.14 19.94
N PRO A 362 17.68 12.44 20.56
CA PRO A 362 18.30 13.75 20.42
C PRO A 362 18.47 14.14 18.95
N ARG A 363 18.14 15.40 18.62
CA ARG A 363 18.30 15.93 17.25
C ARG A 363 19.76 15.78 16.81
N GLY A 364 20.01 14.92 15.83
CA GLY A 364 21.36 14.62 15.32
C GLY A 364 21.48 13.22 14.70
N ALA A 365 20.66 12.26 15.11
CA ALA A 365 20.49 10.99 14.41
C ALA A 365 19.29 11.06 13.44
N GLY A 366 19.30 10.18 12.42
CA GLY A 366 18.17 10.00 11.50
C GLY A 366 16.89 9.55 12.19
N SER A 367 15.79 9.48 11.44
CA SER A 367 14.51 8.94 11.90
C SER A 367 14.63 7.45 12.22
N GLY A 368 15.08 7.16 13.44
CA GLY A 368 15.38 5.80 13.89
C GLY A 368 14.15 4.89 13.89
N ALA A 369 14.06 4.07 12.86
CA ALA A 369 13.36 2.81 12.88
C ALA A 369 14.37 1.67 13.12
N GLY A 370 13.93 0.42 13.05
CA GLY A 370 14.62 -0.73 13.67
C GLY A 370 16.03 -1.01 13.17
N THR A 371 17.03 -1.01 14.06
CA THR A 371 18.41 -1.38 13.70
C THR A 371 18.94 -2.64 14.40
N ILE A 372 19.75 -3.44 13.71
CA ILE A 372 20.58 -4.50 14.34
C ILE A 372 22.02 -3.99 14.38
N ASP A 373 22.66 -3.99 15.56
CA ASP A 373 24.10 -3.73 15.69
C ASP A 373 24.89 -5.04 15.69
N LEU A 374 25.83 -5.17 14.75
CA LEU A 374 26.72 -6.33 14.61
C LEU A 374 27.99 -6.20 15.48
N PRO A 375 28.65 -7.33 15.85
CA PRO A 375 29.86 -7.31 16.70
C PRO A 375 31.09 -6.63 16.11
N ASP A 376 31.10 -6.34 14.80
CA ASP A 376 32.15 -5.60 14.09
C ASP A 376 31.90 -4.07 14.09
N GLY A 377 30.76 -3.62 14.61
CA GLY A 377 30.34 -2.21 14.63
C GLY A 377 29.46 -1.79 13.44
N THR A 378 29.05 -2.72 12.58
CA THR A 378 28.12 -2.46 11.47
C THR A 378 26.67 -2.40 11.99
N THR A 379 25.91 -1.37 11.59
CA THR A 379 24.48 -1.25 11.91
C THR A 379 23.63 -1.53 10.66
N ILE A 380 22.70 -2.48 10.76
CA ILE A 380 21.70 -2.87 9.76
C ILE A 380 20.40 -2.09 9.98
N ASP A 381 19.65 -1.74 8.93
CA ASP A 381 18.41 -0.96 9.01
C ASP A 381 17.17 -1.72 8.49
N LEU A 382 16.45 -2.36 9.42
CA LEU A 382 15.20 -3.11 9.21
C LEU A 382 13.94 -2.21 9.21
N ALA A 383 14.08 -0.90 9.04
CA ALA A 383 12.98 0.06 9.11
C ALA A 383 11.85 -0.19 8.09
N LEU A 384 10.77 -0.90 8.45
CA LEU A 384 9.56 -0.98 7.62
C LEU A 384 8.88 0.40 7.47
N GLU A 385 9.38 1.22 6.55
CA GLU A 385 8.87 2.55 6.26
C GLU A 385 7.53 2.50 5.53
N ARG A 386 6.52 3.18 6.10
CA ARG A 386 5.13 3.15 5.62
C ARG A 386 4.84 4.11 4.46
N HIS A 387 5.39 3.86 3.26
CA HIS A 387 5.00 4.61 2.06
C HIS A 387 4.94 3.71 0.80
N GLY A 388 3.73 3.24 0.44
CA GLY A 388 3.46 2.49 -0.80
C GLY A 388 2.31 3.10 -1.61
N MET A 389 2.52 3.34 -2.92
CA MET A 389 1.59 4.11 -3.79
C MET A 389 1.45 3.51 -5.20
N SER A 390 0.66 2.46 -5.30
CA SER A 390 0.36 1.70 -6.52
C SER A 390 -0.34 2.50 -7.63
N ASN A 391 -0.06 2.19 -8.90
CA ASN A 391 -0.74 2.81 -10.05
C ASN A 391 -1.17 1.82 -11.15
N ALA A 392 -2.10 2.27 -11.98
CA ALA A 392 -2.64 1.51 -13.09
C ALA A 392 -3.11 2.43 -14.22
N VAL A 393 -2.79 2.08 -15.46
CA VAL A 393 -3.30 2.69 -16.69
C VAL A 393 -3.73 1.57 -17.62
N LEU A 394 -5.04 1.47 -17.89
CA LEU A 394 -5.63 0.48 -18.79
C LEU A 394 -6.37 1.20 -19.92
N LEU A 395 -6.27 0.68 -21.14
CA LEU A 395 -6.86 1.22 -22.36
C LEU A 395 -7.63 0.13 -23.10
N ASP A 396 -8.81 0.46 -23.62
CA ASP A 396 -9.65 -0.50 -24.36
C ASP A 396 -9.13 -0.82 -25.77
N ALA A 397 -9.71 -1.86 -26.36
CA ALA A 397 -9.48 -2.26 -27.75
C ALA A 397 -9.78 -1.16 -28.79
N ALA A 398 -10.77 -0.30 -28.54
CA ALA A 398 -11.17 0.74 -29.49
C ALA A 398 -10.11 1.84 -29.64
N HIS A 399 -9.39 2.16 -28.57
CA HIS A 399 -8.35 3.19 -28.50
C HIS A 399 -6.93 2.63 -28.62
N SER A 400 -6.75 1.32 -28.50
CA SER A 400 -5.51 0.60 -28.83
C SER A 400 -5.21 0.58 -30.34
N ALA A 401 -3.92 0.60 -30.71
CA ALA A 401 -3.45 0.48 -32.08
C ALA A 401 -3.61 -0.93 -32.66
N THR A 402 -3.51 -1.97 -31.83
CA THR A 402 -3.63 -3.38 -32.22
C THR A 402 -5.08 -3.86 -32.24
N GLY A 403 -6.01 -3.09 -31.66
CA GLY A 403 -7.39 -3.52 -31.48
C GLY A 403 -7.58 -4.47 -30.29
N LYS A 404 -6.60 -4.53 -29.37
CA LYS A 404 -6.60 -5.32 -28.13
C LYS A 404 -6.42 -4.43 -26.91
N PRO A 405 -7.00 -4.77 -25.74
CA PRO A 405 -6.76 -4.04 -24.51
C PRO A 405 -5.27 -3.95 -24.16
N LEU A 406 -4.86 -2.82 -23.58
CA LEU A 406 -3.50 -2.57 -23.14
C LEU A 406 -3.52 -2.19 -21.66
N ALA A 407 -2.62 -2.74 -20.85
CA ALA A 407 -2.46 -2.35 -19.45
C ALA A 407 -1.00 -2.17 -19.05
N VAL A 408 -0.72 -1.11 -18.29
CA VAL A 408 0.53 -0.95 -17.55
C VAL A 408 0.13 -0.62 -16.11
N MET A 409 0.40 -1.55 -15.20
CA MET A 409 -0.17 -1.53 -13.85
C MET A 409 0.73 -2.24 -12.83
N GLY A 410 0.55 -1.91 -11.55
CA GLY A 410 1.29 -2.58 -10.50
C GLY A 410 1.16 -1.98 -9.09
N PRO A 411 1.42 -2.76 -8.05
CA PRO A 411 1.57 -2.27 -6.69
C PRO A 411 2.91 -1.56 -6.50
N GLN A 412 2.92 -0.47 -5.72
CA GLN A 412 4.15 0.02 -5.10
C GLN A 412 4.03 -0.25 -3.61
N THR A 413 4.72 -1.29 -3.13
CA THR A 413 4.74 -1.72 -1.72
C THR A 413 5.79 -0.99 -0.89
N GLY A 414 6.55 -0.09 -1.52
CA GLY A 414 7.77 0.53 -0.97
C GLY A 414 9.03 -0.12 -1.55
N TYR A 415 10.17 0.53 -1.33
CA TYR A 415 11.46 0.06 -1.83
C TYR A 415 12.18 -0.70 -0.71
N TYR A 416 12.36 -2.00 -0.91
CA TYR A 416 12.94 -2.92 0.07
C TYR A 416 13.99 -3.80 -0.62
N ALA A 417 15.03 -4.16 0.12
CA ALA A 417 16.10 -5.07 -0.29
C ALA A 417 16.31 -6.14 0.81
N PRO A 418 15.93 -7.41 0.55
CA PRO A 418 15.07 -7.86 -0.55
C PRO A 418 13.67 -7.22 -0.51
N GLN A 419 12.92 -7.29 -1.62
CA GLN A 419 11.57 -6.74 -1.70
C GLN A 419 10.59 -7.48 -0.76
N LEU A 420 9.48 -6.85 -0.33
CA LEU A 420 8.47 -7.55 0.50
C LEU A 420 7.68 -8.61 -0.29
N LEU A 421 7.53 -8.37 -1.58
CA LEU A 421 6.90 -9.24 -2.56
C LEU A 421 7.91 -10.28 -3.08
N THR A 422 7.53 -11.55 -3.10
CA THR A 422 8.25 -12.62 -3.82
C THR A 422 7.58 -12.87 -5.17
N GLU A 423 8.32 -13.28 -6.19
CA GLU A 423 7.76 -13.70 -7.48
C GLU A 423 7.72 -15.22 -7.55
N GLU A 424 6.65 -15.77 -8.13
CA GLU A 424 6.43 -17.21 -8.26
C GLU A 424 5.57 -17.54 -9.48
N VAL A 425 5.69 -18.78 -9.96
CA VAL A 425 4.79 -19.38 -10.95
C VAL A 425 4.23 -20.68 -10.37
N LEU A 426 2.91 -20.74 -10.22
CA LEU A 426 2.18 -21.83 -9.62
C LEU A 426 1.45 -22.60 -10.73
N ASN A 427 1.85 -23.86 -10.98
CA ASN A 427 1.30 -24.71 -12.05
C ASN A 427 0.82 -26.07 -11.48
N GLY A 428 -0.50 -26.31 -11.44
CA GLY A 428 -1.05 -27.62 -11.07
C GLY A 428 -2.57 -27.73 -11.15
N PRO A 429 -3.16 -28.82 -10.62
CA PRO A 429 -4.61 -29.05 -10.70
C PRO A 429 -5.45 -28.00 -9.95
N GLY A 430 -6.15 -27.14 -10.70
CA GLY A 430 -6.98 -26.07 -10.14
C GLY A 430 -6.21 -24.86 -9.62
N ILE A 431 -4.97 -24.68 -10.10
CA ILE A 431 -4.19 -23.46 -9.90
C ILE A 431 -3.24 -23.25 -11.09
N GLN A 432 -3.36 -22.10 -11.76
CA GLN A 432 -2.40 -21.70 -12.79
C GLN A 432 -2.25 -20.19 -12.83
N ALA A 433 -1.25 -19.69 -12.11
CA ALA A 433 -0.98 -18.26 -11.97
C ALA A 433 0.53 -17.94 -11.95
N ARG A 434 0.88 -16.75 -12.44
CA ARG A 434 2.22 -16.16 -12.33
C ARG A 434 2.13 -14.76 -11.79
N GLY A 435 3.02 -14.39 -10.87
CA GLY A 435 3.13 -13.02 -10.40
C GLY A 435 3.79 -12.94 -9.05
N VAL A 436 3.25 -12.10 -8.17
CA VAL A 436 3.83 -11.82 -6.87
C VAL A 436 2.84 -11.91 -5.72
N ALA A 437 3.36 -12.22 -4.54
CA ALA A 437 2.65 -12.23 -3.26
C ALA A 437 3.59 -11.78 -2.13
N PHE A 438 3.04 -11.38 -0.98
CA PHE A 438 3.89 -11.04 0.18
C PHE A 438 4.49 -12.32 0.79
N ALA A 439 5.80 -12.30 1.04
CA ALA A 439 6.51 -13.44 1.61
C ALA A 439 5.89 -13.91 2.94
N GLY A 440 5.64 -15.21 3.09
CA GLY A 440 4.90 -15.79 4.22
C GLY A 440 3.38 -15.82 4.07
N THR A 441 2.84 -15.32 2.95
CA THR A 441 1.41 -15.42 2.56
C THR A 441 1.22 -15.78 1.08
N ASN A 442 2.27 -16.28 0.44
CA ASN A 442 2.34 -16.63 -0.99
C ASN A 442 1.83 -18.06 -1.27
N LEU A 443 0.71 -18.43 -0.65
CA LEU A 443 -0.08 -19.60 -1.04
C LEU A 443 -0.69 -19.40 -2.45
N PHE A 444 -1.07 -18.16 -2.74
CA PHE A 444 -1.61 -17.75 -4.03
C PHE A 444 -0.88 -16.51 -4.52
N VAL A 445 -0.71 -16.40 -5.84
CA VAL A 445 -0.29 -15.15 -6.47
C VAL A 445 -1.33 -14.09 -6.13
N GLN A 446 -0.90 -12.99 -5.50
CA GLN A 446 -1.83 -11.94 -5.06
C GLN A 446 -2.00 -10.87 -6.14
N LEU A 447 -0.96 -10.61 -6.94
CA LEU A 447 -0.96 -9.67 -8.08
C LEU A 447 -0.18 -10.29 -9.24
N GLY A 448 -0.72 -10.31 -10.46
CA GLY A 448 -0.08 -11.06 -11.54
C GLY A 448 -1.01 -11.39 -12.71
N ARG A 449 -0.97 -12.63 -13.16
CA ARG A 449 -1.79 -13.15 -14.25
C ARG A 449 -2.21 -14.60 -14.05
N GLY A 450 -3.34 -14.92 -14.66
CA GLY A 450 -3.74 -16.29 -14.96
C GLY A 450 -3.42 -16.61 -16.42
N VAL A 451 -4.10 -17.62 -16.95
CA VAL A 451 -3.78 -18.17 -18.28
C VAL A 451 -3.93 -17.14 -19.41
N ASP A 452 -5.03 -16.39 -19.45
CA ASP A 452 -5.40 -15.45 -20.52
C ASP A 452 -5.94 -14.10 -20.01
N TYR A 453 -5.67 -13.79 -18.74
CA TYR A 453 -6.03 -12.54 -18.08
C TYR A 453 -4.96 -12.12 -17.08
N ALA A 454 -4.85 -10.82 -16.81
CA ALA A 454 -3.96 -10.26 -15.79
C ALA A 454 -4.74 -9.42 -14.78
N TRP A 455 -4.28 -9.37 -13.53
CA TRP A 455 -4.86 -8.53 -12.49
C TRP A 455 -3.82 -7.83 -11.62
N SER A 456 -4.16 -6.63 -11.17
CA SER A 456 -3.33 -5.85 -10.26
C SER A 456 -4.17 -4.94 -9.36
N ALA A 457 -3.54 -4.28 -8.38
CA ALA A 457 -4.25 -3.51 -7.37
C ALA A 457 -3.63 -2.14 -7.05
N THR A 458 -4.49 -1.21 -6.61
CA THR A 458 -4.09 -0.02 -5.86
C THR A 458 -4.91 0.10 -4.57
N SER A 459 -4.36 0.61 -3.45
CA SER A 459 -5.16 0.91 -2.26
C SER A 459 -6.28 1.90 -2.58
N ALA A 460 -7.52 1.62 -2.16
CA ALA A 460 -8.69 2.46 -2.48
C ALA A 460 -8.92 3.62 -1.50
N GLY A 461 -8.46 3.48 -0.25
CA GLY A 461 -8.72 4.46 0.82
C GLY A 461 -10.19 4.55 1.22
N SER A 462 -10.91 3.43 1.09
CA SER A 462 -12.31 3.30 1.50
C SER A 462 -12.40 3.11 3.01
N ASP A 463 -13.44 3.71 3.60
CA ASP A 463 -13.62 3.78 5.04
C ASP A 463 -14.08 2.44 5.64
N ASN A 464 -13.19 1.76 6.38
CA ASN A 464 -13.42 0.45 7.01
C ASN A 464 -12.99 0.36 8.49
N VAL A 465 -12.68 1.50 9.12
CA VAL A 465 -12.28 1.60 10.53
C VAL A 465 -13.09 2.71 11.22
N ASP A 466 -13.75 2.39 12.33
CA ASP A 466 -14.42 3.37 13.21
C ASP A 466 -13.68 3.53 14.55
N THR A 467 -13.73 4.73 15.14
CA THR A 467 -13.44 4.96 16.55
C THR A 467 -14.71 4.95 17.41
N VAL A 468 -14.75 4.04 18.38
CA VAL A 468 -15.85 3.84 19.31
C VAL A 468 -15.49 4.37 20.70
N VAL A 469 -16.41 5.10 21.32
CA VAL A 469 -16.28 5.66 22.67
C VAL A 469 -17.16 4.86 23.63
N GLU A 470 -16.52 4.03 24.44
CA GLU A 470 -17.17 3.19 25.45
C GLU A 470 -17.18 3.86 26.83
N ARG A 471 -18.27 3.70 27.59
CA ARG A 471 -18.41 4.35 28.91
C ARG A 471 -17.82 3.48 30.01
N LEU A 472 -16.81 3.98 30.71
CA LEU A 472 -16.19 3.26 31.82
C LEU A 472 -17.14 3.16 33.04
N CYS A 473 -16.98 2.07 33.79
CA CYS A 473 -17.67 1.76 35.04
C CYS A 473 -16.77 0.90 35.92
N ASN A 474 -17.15 0.71 37.18
CA ASN A 474 -16.57 -0.29 38.07
C ASN A 474 -17.66 -1.31 38.45
N GLU A 475 -17.30 -2.59 38.57
CA GLU A 475 -18.26 -3.68 38.83
C GLU A 475 -18.83 -3.65 40.25
N ASP A 476 -18.06 -3.12 41.21
CA ASP A 476 -18.45 -2.86 42.60
C ASP A 476 -19.43 -1.67 42.75
N GLY A 477 -19.75 -0.96 41.66
CA GLY A 477 -20.60 0.23 41.67
C GLY A 477 -19.92 1.52 42.17
N SER A 478 -18.61 1.48 42.47
CA SER A 478 -17.85 2.66 42.86
C SER A 478 -17.74 3.68 41.70
N LYS A 479 -17.36 4.92 42.03
CA LYS A 479 -17.27 6.01 41.04
C LYS A 479 -16.15 5.69 40.03
N PRO A 480 -16.45 5.57 38.72
CA PRO A 480 -15.42 5.25 37.74
C PRO A 480 -14.42 6.39 37.58
N THR A 481 -13.20 6.02 37.20
CA THR A 481 -12.14 6.92 36.77
C THR A 481 -11.66 6.50 35.39
N VAL A 482 -10.67 7.20 34.83
CA VAL A 482 -10.00 6.76 33.59
C VAL A 482 -9.22 5.46 33.78
N ASP A 483 -8.85 5.17 35.03
CA ASP A 483 -8.07 4.00 35.45
C ASP A 483 -8.97 2.75 35.54
N SER A 484 -10.30 2.91 35.49
CA SER A 484 -11.29 1.83 35.44
C SER A 484 -11.04 0.83 34.29
N THR A 485 -11.23 -0.45 34.58
CA THR A 485 -11.00 -1.59 33.67
C THR A 485 -12.30 -2.31 33.26
N SER A 486 -13.46 -1.68 33.47
CA SER A 486 -14.76 -2.17 33.05
C SER A 486 -15.56 -1.11 32.30
N TYR A 487 -16.49 -1.54 31.44
CA TYR A 487 -17.29 -0.69 30.56
C TYR A 487 -18.77 -1.09 30.49
N ARG A 488 -19.64 -0.15 30.06
CA ARG A 488 -21.10 -0.32 30.10
C ARG A 488 -21.67 -0.96 28.84
N VAL A 489 -22.00 -2.24 28.91
CA VAL A 489 -22.78 -2.94 27.89
C VAL A 489 -24.27 -2.83 28.22
N GLY A 490 -24.92 -1.78 27.69
CA GLY A 490 -26.32 -1.49 27.95
C GLY A 490 -26.55 -1.01 29.40
N LYS A 491 -27.15 -1.86 30.24
CA LYS A 491 -27.30 -1.60 31.68
C LYS A 491 -26.23 -2.29 32.54
N ALA A 492 -25.52 -3.30 32.01
CA ALA A 492 -24.51 -4.04 32.75
C ALA A 492 -23.16 -3.31 32.71
N CYS A 493 -22.42 -3.37 33.81
CA CYS A 493 -20.97 -3.18 33.78
C CYS A 493 -20.33 -4.53 33.41
N ARG A 494 -19.30 -4.52 32.56
CA ARG A 494 -18.57 -5.72 32.11
C ARG A 494 -17.06 -5.46 32.13
N PRO A 495 -16.23 -6.43 32.51
CA PRO A 495 -14.79 -6.30 32.40
C PRO A 495 -14.37 -6.08 30.95
N ILE A 496 -13.38 -5.22 30.75
CA ILE A 496 -12.58 -5.15 29.52
C ILE A 496 -11.67 -6.39 29.54
N GLN A 497 -11.52 -7.08 28.41
CA GLN A 497 -10.55 -8.17 28.32
C GLN A 497 -9.15 -7.58 28.44
N GLN A 498 -8.31 -8.17 29.30
CA GLN A 498 -6.95 -7.70 29.55
C GLN A 498 -5.97 -8.81 29.22
N PHE A 499 -4.94 -8.45 28.47
CA PHE A 499 -3.83 -9.33 28.12
C PHE A 499 -2.52 -8.61 28.45
N THR A 500 -1.51 -9.36 28.84
CA THR A 500 -0.13 -8.86 28.93
C THR A 500 0.65 -9.52 27.82
N HIS A 501 1.02 -8.75 26.80
CA HIS A 501 2.03 -9.20 25.84
C HIS A 501 3.40 -8.96 26.48
N SER A 502 4.16 -10.04 26.68
CA SER A 502 5.50 -10.00 27.25
C SER A 502 6.49 -10.51 26.21
N GLU A 503 7.56 -9.74 26.01
CA GLU A 503 8.69 -10.05 25.13
C GLU A 503 9.98 -9.79 25.91
N THR A 504 11.03 -10.58 25.69
CA THR A 504 12.34 -10.35 26.34
C THR A 504 13.42 -10.20 25.30
N THR A 505 13.95 -8.98 25.20
CA THR A 505 15.02 -8.66 24.26
C THR A 505 16.36 -9.17 24.79
N THR A 506 17.13 -9.81 23.91
CA THR A 506 18.53 -10.16 24.17
C THR A 506 19.44 -9.09 23.58
N PRO A 507 20.46 -8.62 24.32
CA PRO A 507 21.50 -7.76 23.77
C PRO A 507 22.25 -8.45 22.64
N GLY A 508 22.70 -7.68 21.64
CA GLY A 508 23.59 -8.18 20.58
C GLY A 508 24.92 -8.73 21.12
N ALA A 509 25.54 -9.64 20.38
CA ALA A 509 26.73 -10.35 20.82
C ALA A 509 27.89 -9.39 21.16
N GLY A 510 28.40 -9.50 22.39
CA GLY A 510 29.46 -8.62 22.93
C GLY A 510 28.94 -7.46 23.81
N SER A 511 27.64 -7.17 23.81
CA SER A 511 27.05 -6.18 24.71
C SER A 511 27.08 -6.62 26.18
N GLN A 512 27.36 -5.67 27.08
CA GLN A 512 27.38 -5.88 28.54
C GLN A 512 26.03 -5.56 29.22
N ASN A 513 25.03 -5.13 28.46
CA ASN A 513 23.70 -4.85 29.01
C ASN A 513 23.01 -6.16 29.41
N PRO A 514 22.16 -6.17 30.45
CA PRO A 514 21.31 -7.32 30.73
C PRO A 514 20.15 -7.42 29.70
N PRO A 515 19.57 -8.60 29.49
CA PRO A 515 18.29 -8.76 28.80
C PRO A 515 17.19 -7.89 29.42
N LYS A 516 16.26 -7.44 28.59
CA LYS A 516 15.19 -6.52 29.02
C LYS A 516 13.83 -7.06 28.63
N THR A 517 12.98 -7.24 29.63
CA THR A 517 11.58 -7.63 29.42
C THR A 517 10.72 -6.39 29.25
N TYR A 518 9.93 -6.36 28.18
CA TYR A 518 8.83 -5.41 28.01
C TYR A 518 7.51 -6.10 28.35
N GLU A 519 6.61 -5.35 28.99
CA GLU A 519 5.23 -5.78 29.23
C GLU A 519 4.27 -4.73 28.67
N PHE A 520 3.45 -5.14 27.71
CA PHE A 520 2.43 -4.28 27.12
C PHE A 520 1.04 -4.77 27.56
N GLN A 521 0.31 -3.91 28.26
CA GLN A 521 -1.09 -4.15 28.58
C GLN A 521 -1.95 -3.91 27.33
N VAL A 522 -2.51 -4.97 26.77
CA VAL A 522 -3.51 -4.91 25.70
C VAL A 522 -4.89 -5.01 26.31
N LEU A 523 -5.78 -4.08 25.94
CA LEU A 523 -7.14 -3.98 26.44
C LEU A 523 -8.13 -4.12 25.28
N ARG A 524 -9.09 -5.05 25.36
CA ARG A 524 -10.05 -5.33 24.28
C ARG A 524 -11.50 -5.30 24.77
N THR A 525 -12.35 -4.63 24.01
CA THR A 525 -13.81 -4.56 24.22
C THR A 525 -14.54 -5.36 23.14
N ARG A 526 -15.88 -5.43 23.22
CA ARG A 526 -16.73 -6.05 22.19
C ARG A 526 -16.63 -5.41 20.79
N HIS A 527 -16.00 -4.24 20.65
CA HIS A 527 -15.81 -3.56 19.36
C HIS A 527 -14.35 -3.59 18.86
N GLY A 528 -13.38 -3.97 19.68
CA GLY A 528 -11.96 -3.96 19.31
C GLY A 528 -11.03 -3.43 20.40
N LEU A 529 -9.85 -2.98 19.99
CA LEU A 529 -8.70 -2.65 20.84
C LEU A 529 -8.80 -1.22 21.42
N VAL A 530 -8.65 -1.09 22.73
CA VAL A 530 -8.64 0.20 23.43
C VAL A 530 -7.32 0.94 23.13
N GLN A 531 -7.43 2.12 22.53
CA GLN A 531 -6.30 2.99 22.20
C GLN A 531 -5.96 3.95 23.35
N GLU A 532 -6.99 4.46 24.03
CA GLU A 532 -6.88 5.44 25.10
C GLU A 532 -7.97 5.21 26.16
N ARG A 533 -7.70 5.54 27.43
CA ARG A 533 -8.76 5.75 28.43
C ARG A 533 -8.70 7.20 28.91
N THR A 534 -9.76 7.96 28.64
CA THR A 534 -9.80 9.44 28.72
C THR A 534 -11.16 9.94 29.19
N THR A 535 -11.52 11.20 28.95
CA THR A 535 -12.83 11.76 29.32
C THR A 535 -13.64 12.32 28.15
N VAL A 536 -14.97 12.26 28.29
CA VAL A 536 -15.94 13.07 27.52
C VAL A 536 -16.78 13.86 28.52
N HIS A 537 -16.69 15.19 28.47
CA HIS A 537 -17.30 16.11 29.43
C HIS A 537 -16.94 15.75 30.89
N GLY A 538 -15.67 15.41 31.12
CA GLY A 538 -15.13 15.00 32.42
C GLY A 538 -15.61 13.62 32.91
N LYS A 539 -16.37 12.87 32.12
CA LYS A 539 -16.80 11.50 32.44
C LYS A 539 -15.85 10.49 31.79
N PRO A 540 -15.35 9.48 32.52
CA PRO A 540 -14.37 8.55 32.00
C PRO A 540 -14.94 7.64 30.90
N VAL A 541 -14.14 7.41 29.87
CA VAL A 541 -14.44 6.61 28.68
C VAL A 541 -13.20 5.85 28.21
N ALA A 542 -13.42 4.78 27.45
CA ALA A 542 -12.39 4.14 26.63
C ALA A 542 -12.60 4.53 25.16
N ILE A 543 -11.53 4.87 24.47
CA ILE A 543 -11.46 5.06 23.02
C ILE A 543 -11.02 3.72 22.43
N VAL A 544 -11.80 3.19 21.49
CA VAL A 544 -11.64 1.85 20.93
C VAL A 544 -11.55 1.94 19.41
N LEU A 545 -10.54 1.30 18.83
CA LEU A 545 -10.43 1.14 17.39
C LEU A 545 -11.23 -0.10 16.95
N GLN A 546 -12.18 0.09 16.04
CA GLN A 546 -12.97 -0.97 15.43
C GLN A 546 -12.67 -1.05 13.93
N ARG A 547 -11.75 -1.95 13.53
CA ARG A 547 -11.52 -2.31 12.13
C ARG A 547 -12.47 -3.44 11.71
N SER A 548 -13.01 -3.39 10.50
CA SER A 548 -13.89 -4.45 9.98
C SER A 548 -13.19 -5.80 9.81
N THR A 549 -11.94 -5.81 9.32
CA THR A 549 -11.13 -7.02 9.14
C THR A 549 -10.50 -7.57 10.44
N TYR A 550 -10.71 -6.94 11.61
CA TYR A 550 -10.15 -7.47 12.86
C TYR A 550 -10.83 -8.80 13.23
N GLY A 551 -10.05 -9.89 13.23
CA GLY A 551 -10.54 -11.27 13.33
C GLY A 551 -10.94 -11.91 11.99
N HIS A 552 -10.65 -11.26 10.87
CA HIS A 552 -10.92 -11.69 9.49
C HIS A 552 -9.70 -11.43 8.58
N GLU A 553 -8.48 -11.58 9.11
CA GLU A 553 -7.27 -11.13 8.41
C GLU A 553 -6.90 -12.03 7.22
N VAL A 554 -7.44 -13.26 7.20
CA VAL A 554 -7.20 -14.27 6.16
C VAL A 554 -8.44 -14.60 5.34
N ASP A 555 -9.62 -14.03 5.64
CA ASP A 555 -10.87 -14.33 4.90
C ASP A 555 -10.76 -13.97 3.40
N SER A 556 -9.89 -13.00 3.05
CA SER A 556 -9.58 -12.63 1.66
C SER A 556 -8.85 -13.72 0.85
N VAL A 557 -8.40 -14.81 1.49
CA VAL A 557 -7.76 -15.95 0.81
C VAL A 557 -8.68 -16.59 -0.24
N LEU A 558 -10.01 -16.48 -0.06
CA LEU A 558 -11.01 -17.00 -1.00
C LEU A 558 -10.93 -16.27 -2.35
N GLY A 559 -10.98 -14.94 -2.34
CA GLY A 559 -10.81 -14.15 -3.57
C GLY A 559 -9.46 -14.37 -4.25
N PHE A 560 -8.38 -14.56 -3.48
CA PHE A 560 -7.06 -14.89 -4.06
C PHE A 560 -7.03 -16.29 -4.69
N GLN A 561 -7.60 -17.30 -4.04
CA GLN A 561 -7.74 -18.64 -4.62
C GLN A 561 -8.53 -18.58 -5.93
N GLU A 562 -9.65 -17.84 -5.96
CA GLU A 562 -10.49 -17.70 -7.16
C GLU A 562 -9.76 -16.96 -8.30
N LEU A 563 -8.97 -15.92 -8.01
CA LEU A 563 -8.10 -15.26 -9.00
C LEU A 563 -7.02 -16.19 -9.57
N ASN A 564 -6.64 -17.25 -8.86
CA ASN A 564 -5.60 -18.21 -9.26
C ASN A 564 -6.19 -19.46 -9.95
N ASP A 565 -7.50 -19.68 -9.86
CA ASP A 565 -8.18 -20.84 -10.46
C ASP A 565 -8.59 -20.54 -11.91
N PRO A 566 -7.94 -21.16 -12.91
CA PRO A 566 -8.33 -20.99 -14.32
C PRO A 566 -9.74 -21.51 -14.62
N GLY A 567 -10.34 -22.34 -13.77
CA GLY A 567 -11.73 -22.77 -13.87
C GLY A 567 -12.75 -21.77 -13.33
N PHE A 568 -12.31 -20.76 -12.56
CA PHE A 568 -13.19 -19.73 -11.99
C PHE A 568 -13.15 -18.44 -12.82
N VAL A 569 -11.97 -17.82 -12.98
CA VAL A 569 -11.85 -16.59 -13.78
C VAL A 569 -11.71 -16.93 -15.26
N THR A 570 -12.74 -16.53 -16.01
CA THR A 570 -12.89 -16.74 -17.46
C THR A 570 -13.28 -15.47 -18.21
N ASP A 571 -13.60 -14.39 -17.49
CA ASP A 571 -14.00 -13.09 -18.03
C ASP A 571 -13.93 -11.96 -16.97
N ALA A 572 -14.30 -10.76 -17.39
CA ALA A 572 -14.38 -9.57 -16.54
C ALA A 572 -15.44 -9.63 -15.42
N GLU A 573 -16.47 -10.50 -15.50
CA GLU A 573 -17.52 -10.62 -14.48
C GLU A 573 -17.07 -11.57 -13.35
N SER A 574 -16.57 -12.75 -13.71
CA SER A 574 -15.95 -13.70 -12.79
C SER A 574 -14.79 -13.07 -12.01
N PHE A 575 -13.95 -12.26 -12.66
CA PHE A 575 -12.95 -11.43 -11.97
C PHE A 575 -13.55 -10.46 -10.92
N GLN A 576 -14.66 -9.77 -11.22
CA GLN A 576 -15.31 -8.87 -10.26
C GLN A 576 -15.90 -9.65 -9.08
N ARG A 577 -16.33 -10.91 -9.30
CA ARG A 577 -16.78 -11.81 -8.23
C ARG A 577 -15.63 -12.24 -7.33
N ALA A 578 -14.51 -12.71 -7.87
CA ALA A 578 -13.31 -13.03 -7.09
C ALA A 578 -12.80 -11.82 -6.29
N SER A 579 -12.76 -10.65 -6.92
CA SER A 579 -12.41 -9.38 -6.27
C SER A 579 -13.40 -8.94 -5.19
N SER A 580 -14.62 -9.48 -5.17
CA SER A 580 -15.64 -9.14 -4.17
C SER A 580 -15.51 -9.90 -2.86
N ASP A 581 -14.83 -11.05 -2.87
CA ASP A 581 -14.52 -11.86 -1.69
C ASP A 581 -13.13 -11.50 -1.10
N ILE A 582 -12.68 -10.27 -1.36
CA ILE A 582 -11.49 -9.63 -0.75
C ILE A 582 -11.95 -8.53 0.22
N ASP A 583 -11.79 -8.78 1.52
CA ASP A 583 -12.26 -7.93 2.62
C ASP A 583 -11.39 -6.68 2.89
N TYR A 584 -10.20 -6.60 2.28
CA TYR A 584 -9.33 -5.43 2.33
C TYR A 584 -9.73 -4.35 1.32
N THR A 585 -9.52 -3.06 1.64
CA THR A 585 -9.90 -1.92 0.77
C THR A 585 -8.90 -1.67 -0.36
N PHE A 586 -9.05 -2.42 -1.46
CA PHE A 586 -8.29 -2.24 -2.70
C PHE A 586 -9.17 -1.83 -3.88
N ASN A 587 -8.53 -1.32 -4.92
CA ASN A 587 -9.03 -1.12 -6.27
C ASN A 587 -8.35 -2.19 -7.13
N TRP A 588 -9.10 -3.19 -7.56
CA TRP A 588 -8.61 -4.27 -8.42
C TRP A 588 -8.84 -3.93 -9.89
N PHE A 589 -7.87 -4.27 -10.74
CA PHE A 589 -7.87 -4.07 -12.18
C PHE A 589 -7.73 -5.40 -12.89
N TYR A 590 -8.32 -5.51 -14.08
CA TYR A 590 -8.26 -6.69 -14.92
C TYR A 590 -8.13 -6.29 -16.39
N ALA A 591 -7.37 -7.09 -17.15
CA ALA A 591 -7.30 -7.03 -18.60
C ALA A 591 -7.20 -8.44 -19.19
N ASP A 592 -7.97 -8.69 -20.24
CA ASP A 592 -7.86 -9.85 -21.14
C ASP A 592 -7.74 -9.38 -22.61
N ASP A 593 -8.08 -10.22 -23.60
CA ASP A 593 -8.00 -9.89 -25.03
C ASP A 593 -9.19 -9.05 -25.58
N GLN A 594 -10.16 -8.69 -24.74
CA GLN A 594 -11.42 -8.01 -25.09
C GLN A 594 -11.77 -6.85 -24.14
N ASP A 595 -11.58 -7.06 -22.84
CA ASP A 595 -12.16 -6.30 -21.75
C ASP A 595 -11.09 -5.66 -20.84
N ILE A 596 -11.35 -4.43 -20.39
CA ILE A 596 -10.71 -3.86 -19.19
C ILE A 596 -11.76 -3.74 -18.08
N SER A 597 -11.44 -4.20 -16.88
CA SER A 597 -12.39 -4.28 -15.76
C SER A 597 -11.81 -3.75 -14.46
N TYR A 598 -12.70 -3.33 -13.55
CA TYR A 598 -12.38 -2.71 -12.29
C TYR A 598 -13.41 -3.04 -11.20
N TYR A 599 -12.93 -3.34 -9.99
CA TYR A 599 -13.75 -3.50 -8.78
C TYR A 599 -13.04 -2.89 -7.56
N SER A 600 -13.75 -2.14 -6.72
CA SER A 600 -13.24 -1.68 -5.42
C SER A 600 -13.73 -2.61 -4.31
N SER A 601 -12.81 -3.34 -3.68
CA SER A 601 -13.10 -4.32 -2.64
C SER A 601 -13.14 -3.72 -1.22
N GLY A 602 -13.48 -4.54 -0.23
CA GLY A 602 -13.42 -4.17 1.18
C GLY A 602 -14.66 -4.52 2.01
N LEU A 603 -14.46 -4.89 3.27
CA LEU A 603 -15.54 -5.16 4.23
C LEU A 603 -16.12 -3.85 4.78
N LEU A 604 -16.86 -3.12 3.92
CA LEU A 604 -17.26 -1.73 4.15
C LEU A 604 -18.56 -1.61 4.98
N PRO A 605 -18.54 -0.95 6.16
CA PRO A 605 -19.68 -0.97 7.09
C PRO A 605 -20.86 -0.07 6.67
N LYS A 606 -22.08 -0.61 6.77
CA LYS A 606 -23.31 0.20 6.76
C LYS A 606 -23.49 0.84 8.14
N ARG A 607 -23.12 2.12 8.26
CA ARG A 607 -23.21 2.88 9.52
C ARG A 607 -24.66 3.18 9.94
N ALA A 608 -24.88 3.23 11.25
CA ALA A 608 -26.21 3.41 11.82
C ALA A 608 -26.72 4.86 11.73
N ASN A 609 -28.05 5.03 11.62
CA ASN A 609 -28.68 6.35 11.69
C ASN A 609 -28.28 7.08 12.99
N GLY A 610 -27.71 8.28 12.83
CA GLY A 610 -27.28 9.11 13.96
C GLY A 610 -25.82 8.92 14.38
N VAL A 611 -24.97 8.23 13.61
CA VAL A 611 -23.50 8.33 13.71
C VAL A 611 -22.93 9.14 12.55
N ASP A 612 -21.74 9.70 12.69
CA ASP A 612 -20.96 10.38 11.64
C ASP A 612 -19.70 9.54 11.41
N SER A 613 -19.23 9.37 10.17
CA SER A 613 -17.98 8.64 9.88
C SER A 613 -16.73 9.45 10.21
N ASP A 614 -16.86 10.78 10.32
CA ASP A 614 -15.72 11.70 10.54
C ASP A 614 -15.53 12.03 12.03
N LEU A 615 -16.36 11.46 12.93
CA LEU A 615 -16.37 11.77 14.36
C LEU A 615 -16.67 10.52 15.21
N PRO A 616 -16.05 10.36 16.39
CA PRO A 616 -16.14 9.12 17.16
C PRO A 616 -17.58 8.89 17.62
N ARG A 617 -17.99 7.63 17.75
CA ARG A 617 -19.37 7.26 18.12
C ARG A 617 -19.47 6.54 19.46
N TRP A 618 -20.55 6.75 20.20
CA TRP A 618 -20.85 6.00 21.42
C TRP A 618 -21.02 4.50 21.13
N GLY A 619 -20.40 3.63 21.94
CA GLY A 619 -20.51 2.16 21.87
C GLY A 619 -21.87 1.54 22.22
N ALA A 620 -22.96 2.32 22.22
CA ALA A 620 -24.30 1.79 22.50
C ALA A 620 -24.87 1.03 21.29
N ARG A 621 -25.41 -0.19 21.50
CA ARG A 621 -25.83 -1.14 20.43
C ARG A 621 -26.70 -0.56 19.29
N LYS A 622 -27.46 0.50 19.52
CA LYS A 622 -28.19 1.20 18.45
C LYS A 622 -27.26 1.80 17.38
N TYR A 623 -26.05 2.21 17.76
CA TYR A 623 -25.03 2.84 16.91
C TYR A 623 -23.99 1.87 16.34
N ASP A 624 -23.99 0.60 16.76
CA ASP A 624 -23.17 -0.46 16.13
C ASP A 624 -23.47 -0.53 14.61
N TRP A 625 -22.54 -1.04 13.79
CA TRP A 625 -22.76 -1.23 12.35
C TRP A 625 -23.98 -2.11 12.03
N LYS A 626 -24.52 -1.98 10.81
CA LYS A 626 -25.77 -2.61 10.36
C LYS A 626 -25.54 -3.56 9.17
N GLY A 627 -24.46 -4.33 9.25
CA GLY A 627 -23.96 -5.18 8.17
C GLY A 627 -23.06 -4.40 7.19
N TRP A 628 -22.81 -5.01 6.04
CA TRP A 628 -21.80 -4.56 5.08
C TRP A 628 -22.43 -4.00 3.80
N LEU A 629 -21.68 -3.22 3.03
CA LEU A 629 -22.00 -2.86 1.65
C LEU A 629 -22.20 -4.14 0.83
N SER A 630 -23.14 -4.13 -0.11
CA SER A 630 -23.41 -5.27 -1.00
C SER A 630 -22.60 -5.12 -2.27
N TYR A 631 -22.21 -6.22 -2.92
CA TYR A 631 -21.54 -6.26 -4.25
C TYR A 631 -21.88 -5.08 -5.18
N ALA A 632 -23.14 -4.97 -5.63
CA ALA A 632 -23.60 -3.90 -6.54
C ALA A 632 -23.59 -2.46 -5.96
N GLY A 633 -23.20 -2.30 -4.70
CA GLY A 633 -22.98 -1.01 -4.03
C GLY A 633 -21.50 -0.60 -4.00
N HIS A 634 -20.57 -1.48 -4.38
CA HIS A 634 -19.16 -1.14 -4.56
C HIS A 634 -18.94 -0.39 -5.89
N ALA A 635 -17.81 0.30 -6.00
CA ALA A 635 -17.42 0.95 -7.23
C ALA A 635 -16.85 -0.10 -8.19
N GLN A 636 -17.50 -0.29 -9.34
CA GLN A 636 -17.09 -1.27 -10.34
C GLN A 636 -17.39 -0.75 -11.75
N GLN A 637 -16.61 -1.16 -12.75
CA GLN A 637 -16.87 -0.85 -14.17
C GLN A 637 -16.03 -1.72 -15.11
N THR A 638 -16.67 -2.30 -16.13
CA THR A 638 -16.03 -2.89 -17.31
C THR A 638 -16.18 -1.95 -18.50
N ASN A 639 -15.15 -1.86 -19.36
CA ASN A 639 -15.11 -1.09 -20.61
C ASN A 639 -15.77 0.32 -20.50
N PRO A 640 -15.13 1.24 -19.75
CA PRO A 640 -15.67 2.57 -19.53
C PRO A 640 -15.86 3.37 -20.83
N LYS A 641 -16.83 4.28 -20.87
CA LYS A 641 -17.18 5.04 -22.08
C LYS A 641 -16.09 6.01 -22.52
N ARG A 642 -15.24 6.45 -21.58
CA ARG A 642 -14.00 7.21 -21.89
C ARG A 642 -12.89 6.36 -22.52
N GLY A 643 -13.05 5.03 -22.57
CA GLY A 643 -12.14 4.07 -23.18
C GLY A 643 -10.92 3.69 -22.35
N TYR A 644 -10.80 4.18 -21.11
CA TYR A 644 -9.67 3.89 -20.23
C TYR A 644 -10.04 3.86 -18.74
N LEU A 645 -9.25 3.12 -17.97
CA LEU A 645 -9.22 3.18 -16.51
C LEU A 645 -7.85 3.74 -16.10
N VAL A 646 -7.84 4.75 -15.23
CA VAL A 646 -6.61 5.24 -14.57
C VAL A 646 -6.84 5.24 -13.07
N SER A 647 -5.88 4.67 -12.35
CA SER A 647 -5.85 4.74 -10.90
C SER A 647 -4.44 5.04 -10.39
N TRP A 648 -4.38 5.84 -9.34
CA TRP A 648 -3.18 5.99 -8.52
C TRP A 648 -3.57 6.26 -7.06
N ASN A 649 -4.37 5.35 -6.49
CA ASN A 649 -5.08 5.49 -5.21
C ASN A 649 -6.12 6.63 -5.17
N ASN A 650 -6.59 7.13 -6.31
CA ASN A 650 -7.64 8.16 -6.36
C ASN A 650 -9.03 7.59 -6.07
N LYS A 651 -9.98 8.50 -5.88
CA LYS A 651 -11.39 8.22 -5.58
C LYS A 651 -11.96 7.07 -6.44
N PRO A 652 -12.54 6.01 -5.84
CA PRO A 652 -13.11 4.87 -6.58
C PRO A 652 -14.11 5.28 -7.66
N ALA A 653 -15.10 6.10 -7.28
CA ALA A 653 -16.21 6.52 -8.14
C ALA A 653 -16.71 7.94 -7.77
N PRO A 654 -17.39 8.67 -8.66
CA PRO A 654 -18.16 9.85 -8.29
C PRO A 654 -19.19 9.49 -7.22
N GLY A 655 -19.23 10.24 -6.10
CA GLY A 655 -20.10 9.89 -5.00
C GLY A 655 -19.54 8.84 -4.04
N PHE A 656 -18.28 8.42 -4.18
CA PHE A 656 -17.62 7.59 -3.19
C PHE A 656 -16.79 8.49 -2.25
N GLY A 657 -17.14 8.51 -0.97
CA GLY A 657 -16.47 9.32 0.05
C GLY A 657 -15.13 8.72 0.48
N ALA A 658 -14.14 9.58 0.70
CA ALA A 658 -12.88 9.22 1.35
C ALA A 658 -13.09 8.75 2.79
N ALA A 659 -12.26 7.80 3.24
CA ALA A 659 -12.06 7.53 4.65
C ALA A 659 -11.66 8.78 5.45
N ASP A 660 -11.92 8.78 6.75
CA ASP A 660 -11.78 9.96 7.63
C ASP A 660 -10.33 10.41 7.88
N ASP A 661 -9.37 9.53 7.62
CA ASP A 661 -7.93 9.82 7.58
C ASP A 661 -7.47 10.50 6.27
N ASN A 662 -8.19 10.27 5.17
CA ASN A 662 -7.83 10.71 3.83
C ASN A 662 -8.50 12.03 3.43
N PHE A 663 -7.71 13.12 3.46
CA PHE A 663 -8.14 14.47 3.09
C PHE A 663 -7.92 14.80 1.60
N SER A 664 -7.39 13.87 0.79
CA SER A 664 -6.75 14.18 -0.50
C SER A 664 -7.64 14.10 -1.74
N TYR A 665 -8.93 13.78 -1.62
CA TYR A 665 -9.88 13.75 -2.74
C TYR A 665 -10.25 15.17 -3.22
N GLY A 666 -9.26 15.92 -3.71
CA GLY A 666 -9.38 17.28 -4.24
C GLY A 666 -8.99 17.40 -5.71
N SER A 667 -8.89 18.63 -6.20
CA SER A 667 -8.66 18.92 -7.64
C SER A 667 -7.23 18.65 -8.14
N VAL A 668 -6.37 18.07 -7.31
CA VAL A 668 -5.00 17.65 -7.68
C VAL A 668 -4.77 16.28 -7.07
N TYR A 669 -4.39 15.32 -7.92
CA TYR A 669 -4.03 13.97 -7.52
C TYR A 669 -2.92 13.48 -8.45
N ARG A 670 -2.05 12.58 -7.96
CA ARG A 670 -0.95 12.03 -8.78
C ARG A 670 -1.41 11.28 -10.03
N SER A 671 -2.60 10.65 -10.01
CA SER A 671 -3.21 10.03 -11.20
C SER A 671 -3.41 11.00 -12.38
N LEU A 672 -3.50 12.31 -12.12
CA LEU A 672 -3.56 13.32 -13.18
C LEU A 672 -2.25 13.43 -13.98
N ALA A 673 -1.11 12.98 -13.47
CA ALA A 673 0.15 12.93 -14.22
C ALA A 673 0.05 11.92 -15.37
N LEU A 674 -0.55 10.75 -15.08
CA LEU A 674 -0.85 9.68 -16.03
C LEU A 674 -2.00 10.09 -16.96
N GLU A 675 -3.16 10.44 -16.41
CA GLU A 675 -4.38 10.70 -17.18
C GLU A 675 -4.22 11.86 -18.17
N LYS A 676 -3.52 12.96 -17.79
CA LYS A 676 -3.27 14.08 -18.73
C LYS A 676 -2.32 13.70 -19.87
N ARG A 677 -1.33 12.83 -19.61
CA ARG A 677 -0.40 12.31 -20.64
C ARG A 677 -1.15 11.37 -21.59
N LEU A 678 -1.92 10.42 -21.05
CA LEU A 678 -2.81 9.53 -21.80
C LEU A 678 -3.78 10.31 -22.72
N GLN A 679 -4.54 11.25 -22.16
CA GLN A 679 -5.47 12.08 -22.92
C GLN A 679 -4.79 12.93 -24.00
N ALA A 680 -3.54 13.37 -23.78
CA ALA A 680 -2.79 14.13 -24.78
C ALA A 680 -2.35 13.25 -25.96
N GLN A 681 -2.02 11.98 -25.72
CA GLN A 681 -1.72 11.01 -26.77
C GLN A 681 -2.98 10.55 -27.51
N LEU A 682 -4.08 10.26 -26.80
CA LEU A 682 -5.36 9.82 -27.39
C LEU A 682 -5.96 10.84 -28.39
N ARG A 683 -5.68 12.13 -28.20
CA ARG A 683 -6.07 13.19 -29.16
C ARG A 683 -5.23 13.18 -30.46
N ARG A 684 -4.11 12.45 -30.49
CA ARG A 684 -3.24 12.29 -31.67
C ARG A 684 -3.53 11.00 -32.43
N GLY A 685 -4.10 9.99 -31.77
CA GLY A 685 -4.47 8.72 -32.39
C GLY A 685 -4.66 7.59 -31.37
N LYS A 686 -4.73 6.36 -31.88
CA LYS A 686 -4.66 5.12 -31.10
C LYS A 686 -3.26 4.94 -30.50
N LEU A 687 -3.15 4.27 -29.35
CA LEU A 687 -1.88 4.05 -28.65
C LEU A 687 -1.33 2.63 -28.81
N THR A 688 -0.01 2.49 -28.77
CA THR A 688 0.68 1.19 -28.63
C THR A 688 1.05 0.90 -27.16
N ILE A 689 1.48 -0.32 -26.84
CA ILE A 689 1.92 -0.69 -25.49
C ILE A 689 3.17 0.09 -25.05
N GLU A 690 4.10 0.38 -25.97
CA GLU A 690 5.28 1.21 -25.72
C GLU A 690 4.89 2.64 -25.30
N GLN A 691 3.86 3.20 -25.95
CA GLN A 691 3.32 4.51 -25.60
C GLN A 691 2.62 4.52 -24.22
N MET A 692 1.99 3.40 -23.83
CA MET A 692 1.44 3.22 -22.48
C MET A 692 2.56 3.14 -21.41
N VAL A 693 3.67 2.44 -21.69
CA VAL A 693 4.87 2.49 -20.83
C VAL A 693 5.44 3.91 -20.76
N GLY A 694 5.36 4.68 -21.85
CA GLY A 694 5.71 6.10 -21.90
C GLY A 694 4.82 7.01 -21.05
N VAL A 695 3.49 6.79 -21.08
CA VAL A 695 2.56 7.48 -20.17
C VAL A 695 2.94 7.21 -18.71
N MET A 696 3.32 5.96 -18.41
CA MET A 696 3.71 5.52 -17.07
C MET A 696 5.03 6.16 -16.60
N SER A 697 6.12 6.04 -17.38
CA SER A 697 7.44 6.55 -17.00
C SER A 697 7.47 8.08 -16.91
N GLY A 698 6.85 8.79 -17.85
CA GLY A 698 6.72 10.26 -17.80
C GLY A 698 5.76 10.75 -16.71
N GLY A 699 4.83 9.90 -16.24
CA GLY A 699 4.04 10.17 -15.03
C GLY A 699 4.84 9.96 -13.75
N ALA A 700 5.69 8.93 -13.73
CA ALA A 700 6.53 8.56 -12.59
C ALA A 700 7.58 9.60 -12.23
N THR A 701 8.14 10.29 -13.22
CA THR A 701 9.19 11.31 -13.01
C THR A 701 8.64 12.74 -12.90
N ALA A 702 7.32 12.94 -12.85
CA ALA A 702 6.71 14.27 -12.75
C ALA A 702 6.53 14.76 -11.30
N ASP A 703 6.92 16.01 -11.01
CA ASP A 703 6.58 16.67 -9.74
C ASP A 703 5.11 17.13 -9.78
N SER A 704 4.26 16.49 -8.98
CA SER A 704 2.81 16.73 -8.97
C SER A 704 2.44 18.19 -8.66
N ARG A 705 3.25 18.86 -7.84
CA ARG A 705 3.07 20.25 -7.40
C ARG A 705 3.41 21.21 -8.52
N ALA A 706 4.52 20.96 -9.21
CA ALA A 706 4.94 21.72 -10.38
C ALA A 706 3.98 21.50 -11.57
N ALA A 707 3.63 20.25 -11.88
CA ALA A 707 2.72 19.93 -12.99
C ALA A 707 1.29 20.50 -12.81
N SER A 708 0.76 20.52 -11.58
CA SER A 708 -0.65 20.90 -11.34
C SER A 708 -0.87 22.29 -10.72
N THR A 709 0.10 22.85 -9.98
CA THR A 709 -0.13 24.07 -9.17
C THR A 709 0.76 25.24 -9.55
N LEU A 710 2.02 25.02 -9.92
CA LEU A 710 2.93 26.07 -10.39
C LEU A 710 2.39 26.92 -11.57
N PRO A 711 1.70 26.36 -12.59
CA PRO A 711 1.04 27.15 -13.65
C PRO A 711 0.01 28.16 -13.13
N LEU A 712 -0.66 27.90 -12.01
CA LEU A 712 -1.59 28.83 -11.38
C LEU A 712 -0.85 29.90 -10.57
N LEU A 713 0.17 29.50 -9.80
CA LEU A 713 1.04 30.42 -9.06
C LEU A 713 1.66 31.47 -9.99
N LEU A 714 2.25 31.03 -11.11
CA LEU A 714 2.85 31.91 -12.14
C LEU A 714 1.82 32.89 -12.74
N ARG A 715 0.57 32.47 -12.93
CA ARG A 715 -0.55 33.33 -13.40
C ARG A 715 -1.01 34.33 -12.34
N VAL A 716 -1.04 33.97 -11.06
CA VAL A 716 -1.41 34.89 -9.98
C VAL A 716 -0.32 35.94 -9.77
N ILE A 717 0.95 35.55 -9.67
CA ILE A 717 2.05 36.51 -9.46
C ILE A 717 2.23 37.43 -10.69
N GLY A 718 2.12 36.91 -11.92
CA GLY A 718 2.27 37.70 -13.14
C GLY A 718 3.65 38.37 -13.29
N LYS A 719 3.71 39.51 -14.00
CA LYS A 719 4.96 40.26 -14.23
C LYS A 719 5.40 41.06 -12.98
N ASP A 720 6.58 40.77 -12.47
CA ASP A 720 7.32 41.49 -11.41
C ASP A 720 8.82 41.46 -11.78
N PRO A 721 9.54 42.60 -11.84
CA PRO A 721 10.97 42.61 -12.17
C PRO A 721 11.82 41.78 -11.20
N ARG A 722 11.50 41.78 -9.90
CA ARG A 722 12.30 41.16 -8.84
C ARG A 722 12.36 39.63 -8.92
N THR A 723 11.41 39.03 -9.64
CA THR A 723 11.30 37.57 -9.83
C THR A 723 11.35 37.19 -11.31
N ALA A 724 11.84 38.07 -12.19
CA ALA A 724 11.81 37.85 -13.63
C ALA A 724 12.55 36.58 -14.07
N ALA A 725 13.82 36.43 -13.68
CA ALA A 725 14.63 35.26 -14.01
C ALA A 725 14.06 33.96 -13.38
N ALA A 726 13.67 34.02 -12.10
CA ALA A 726 13.03 32.91 -11.39
C ALA A 726 11.79 32.37 -12.13
N ARG A 727 10.90 33.27 -12.60
CA ARG A 727 9.73 32.87 -13.39
C ARG A 727 10.09 32.31 -14.77
N THR A 728 11.25 32.62 -15.34
CA THR A 728 11.68 32.05 -16.63
C THR A 728 12.07 30.59 -16.42
N LEU A 729 12.92 30.30 -15.43
CA LEU A 729 13.31 28.93 -15.06
C LEU A 729 12.08 28.06 -14.74
N LEU A 730 11.23 28.53 -13.82
CA LEU A 730 10.00 27.83 -13.42
C LEU A 730 9.01 27.61 -14.58
N LYS A 731 9.07 28.40 -15.65
CA LYS A 731 8.26 28.19 -16.86
C LYS A 731 8.88 27.21 -17.83
N ALA A 732 10.20 27.21 -17.97
CA ALA A 732 10.92 26.26 -18.81
C ALA A 732 10.67 24.83 -18.30
N TRP A 733 10.87 24.61 -17.00
CA TRP A 733 10.62 23.31 -16.37
C TRP A 733 9.17 22.83 -16.53
N VAL A 734 8.18 23.72 -16.35
CA VAL A 734 6.76 23.40 -16.56
C VAL A 734 6.41 23.13 -18.04
N ALA A 735 7.10 23.78 -18.99
CA ALA A 735 6.91 23.50 -20.41
C ALA A 735 7.50 22.13 -20.80
N ASP A 736 8.56 21.72 -20.11
CA ASP A 736 9.27 20.44 -20.25
C ASP A 736 8.72 19.36 -19.31
N GLY A 737 7.38 19.27 -19.22
CA GLY A 737 6.69 18.19 -18.48
C GLY A 737 6.74 18.25 -16.95
N ALA A 738 7.50 19.17 -16.36
CA ALA A 738 7.79 19.28 -14.92
C ALA A 738 8.47 18.04 -14.31
N GLU A 739 9.41 17.45 -15.06
CA GLU A 739 10.07 16.19 -14.70
C GLU A 739 11.35 16.40 -13.85
N ARG A 740 11.67 15.45 -12.96
CA ARG A 740 12.95 15.34 -12.23
C ARG A 740 13.70 14.14 -12.81
N VAL A 741 14.67 14.39 -13.68
CA VAL A 741 15.37 13.35 -14.46
C VAL A 741 16.81 13.73 -14.72
N ASP A 742 17.69 12.73 -14.63
CA ASP A 742 19.11 12.74 -14.97
C ASP A 742 19.32 11.62 -16.01
N ARG A 743 19.06 11.93 -17.29
CA ARG A 743 18.94 10.91 -18.36
C ARG A 743 20.31 10.42 -18.84
N ASP A 744 21.27 11.33 -18.91
CA ASP A 744 22.68 11.11 -19.24
C ASP A 744 23.51 10.57 -18.06
N ARG A 745 22.98 10.63 -16.83
CA ARG A 745 23.63 10.19 -15.58
C ARG A 745 24.88 11.01 -15.26
N ASP A 746 24.77 12.34 -15.42
CA ASP A 746 25.84 13.29 -15.11
C ASP A 746 25.86 13.72 -13.62
N GLY A 747 24.82 13.33 -12.85
CA GLY A 747 24.64 13.65 -11.45
C GLY A 747 23.72 14.85 -11.20
N ALA A 748 23.15 15.47 -12.23
CA ALA A 748 22.31 16.66 -12.12
C ALA A 748 20.97 16.53 -12.86
N TYR A 749 19.95 17.24 -12.34
CA TYR A 749 18.70 17.39 -13.06
C TYR A 749 18.77 18.48 -14.13
N ALA A 750 18.22 18.22 -15.31
CA ALA A 750 18.15 19.17 -16.42
C ALA A 750 17.56 20.55 -16.05
N HIS A 751 16.66 20.60 -15.06
CA HIS A 751 16.06 21.83 -14.51
C HIS A 751 16.44 22.11 -13.05
N GLN A 752 17.62 21.67 -12.59
CA GLN A 752 18.06 21.76 -11.17
C GLN A 752 17.84 23.14 -10.54
N ALA A 753 18.14 24.24 -11.25
CA ALA A 753 17.95 25.60 -10.77
C ALA A 753 16.47 25.99 -10.53
N ALA A 754 15.56 25.44 -11.34
CA ALA A 754 14.12 25.63 -11.17
C ALA A 754 13.58 24.78 -10.02
N ILE A 755 14.08 23.54 -9.90
CA ILE A 755 13.72 22.57 -8.86
C ILE A 755 14.13 23.10 -7.48
N ALA A 756 15.41 23.41 -7.29
CA ALA A 756 15.96 23.94 -6.03
C ALA A 756 15.21 25.18 -5.53
N LEU A 757 14.88 26.10 -6.44
CA LEU A 757 14.11 27.30 -6.11
C LEU A 757 12.64 27.02 -5.82
N PHE A 758 12.03 26.06 -6.51
CA PHE A 758 10.62 25.71 -6.29
C PHE A 758 10.42 25.04 -4.94
N ASP A 759 11.31 24.14 -4.55
CA ASP A 759 11.26 23.42 -3.27
C ASP A 759 11.39 24.39 -2.07
N ASP A 760 12.39 25.28 -2.05
CA ASP A 760 12.50 26.29 -0.99
C ASP A 760 11.30 27.28 -0.99
N TRP A 761 10.73 27.60 -2.16
CA TRP A 761 9.50 28.39 -2.21
C TRP A 761 8.28 27.62 -1.69
N TRP A 762 8.21 26.31 -1.96
CA TRP A 762 7.09 25.47 -1.60
C TRP A 762 7.10 25.08 -0.12
N GLU A 763 8.27 24.92 0.52
CA GLU A 763 8.36 24.16 1.79
C GLU A 763 8.96 24.85 3.01
N HIS A 764 9.49 26.08 2.89
CA HIS A 764 10.25 26.71 3.98
C HIS A 764 9.41 27.12 5.22
N GLY A 765 8.86 26.14 5.94
CA GLY A 765 8.05 26.25 7.14
C GLY A 765 6.96 27.32 7.03
N ARG A 766 7.08 28.37 7.85
CA ARG A 766 6.15 29.52 7.89
C ARG A 766 6.29 30.49 6.70
N LYS A 767 7.19 30.22 5.75
CA LYS A 767 7.41 31.00 4.52
C LYS A 767 6.96 30.25 3.25
N SER A 768 6.57 28.98 3.37
CA SER A 768 6.05 28.16 2.27
C SER A 768 4.87 28.81 1.53
N VAL A 769 4.68 28.43 0.28
CA VAL A 769 3.55 28.89 -0.53
C VAL A 769 2.22 28.36 0.02
N ALA A 770 2.15 27.09 0.45
CA ALA A 770 0.96 26.50 1.06
C ALA A 770 0.56 27.22 2.35
N TYR A 771 1.51 27.44 3.27
CA TYR A 771 1.28 28.27 4.47
C TYR A 771 0.86 29.70 4.12
N THR A 772 1.49 30.31 3.10
CA THR A 772 1.18 31.68 2.66
C THR A 772 -0.24 31.82 2.14
N VAL A 773 -0.77 30.80 1.45
CA VAL A 773 -2.15 30.72 1.00
C VAL A 773 -3.10 30.51 2.18
N LEU A 774 -2.93 29.43 2.95
CA LEU A 774 -3.89 28.99 3.97
C LEU A 774 -3.99 29.92 5.18
N ARG A 775 -2.88 30.58 5.58
CA ARG A 775 -2.84 31.46 6.76
C ARG A 775 -3.79 32.66 6.69
N GLY A 776 -4.23 33.08 5.50
CA GLY A 776 -5.08 34.27 5.34
C GLY A 776 -6.49 34.08 5.92
N GLY A 777 -7.04 32.86 5.79
CA GLY A 777 -8.31 32.44 6.39
C GLY A 777 -8.12 31.75 7.75
N LEU A 778 -7.21 30.78 7.84
CA LEU A 778 -7.02 29.95 9.05
C LEU A 778 -6.22 30.63 10.16
N GLY A 779 -5.31 31.55 9.82
CA GLY A 779 -4.31 32.10 10.75
C GLY A 779 -3.27 31.08 11.20
N SER A 780 -2.10 31.55 11.63
CA SER A 780 -0.91 30.73 11.86
C SER A 780 -1.13 29.50 12.75
N LYS A 781 -1.92 29.60 13.84
CA LYS A 781 -2.13 28.48 14.77
C LYS A 781 -2.84 27.30 14.11
N LEU A 782 -3.96 27.53 13.42
CA LEU A 782 -4.74 26.44 12.83
C LEU A 782 -4.02 25.80 11.65
N VAL A 783 -3.21 26.57 10.90
CA VAL A 783 -2.38 26.01 9.82
C VAL A 783 -1.38 24.95 10.33
N HIS A 784 -0.86 25.11 11.55
CA HIS A 784 -0.02 24.07 12.19
C HIS A 784 -0.83 22.89 12.76
N GLN A 785 -2.15 23.06 12.93
CA GLN A 785 -3.08 22.06 13.48
C GLN A 785 -3.89 21.32 12.40
N LEU A 786 -3.61 21.55 11.11
CA LEU A 786 -4.20 20.82 9.98
C LEU A 786 -3.96 19.30 10.09
N PRO A 787 -4.95 18.44 9.83
CA PRO A 787 -4.91 17.03 10.21
C PRO A 787 -3.78 16.26 9.51
N GLN A 788 -3.51 16.61 8.25
CA GLN A 788 -2.36 16.14 7.48
C GLN A 788 -1.22 17.16 7.42
N LYS A 789 0.04 16.70 7.29
CA LYS A 789 1.24 17.54 7.09
C LYS A 789 1.03 18.50 5.91
N LEU A 790 1.64 19.68 5.94
CA LEU A 790 1.49 20.69 4.89
C LEU A 790 2.11 20.31 3.54
N ASP A 791 3.08 19.39 3.55
CA ASP A 791 3.76 18.89 2.35
C ASP A 791 4.36 17.49 2.56
N ASP A 792 4.68 16.83 1.44
CA ASP A 792 5.33 15.52 1.38
C ASP A 792 6.37 15.38 0.25
N HIS A 793 7.38 16.26 0.26
CA HIS A 793 8.51 16.30 -0.68
C HIS A 793 9.10 14.91 -1.01
N PRO A 794 9.52 14.67 -2.26
CA PRO A 794 10.41 13.54 -2.61
C PRO A 794 11.76 13.46 -1.85
N ARG A 795 12.22 14.49 -1.12
CA ARG A 795 13.51 14.52 -0.37
C ARG A 795 13.55 13.65 0.90
N GLN A 796 13.09 12.41 0.82
CA GLN A 796 13.06 11.47 1.94
C GLN A 796 13.56 10.08 1.52
N GLY A 797 14.19 9.96 0.34
CA GLY A 797 14.48 8.65 -0.28
C GLY A 797 13.22 7.90 -0.75
N ILE A 798 12.06 8.56 -0.74
CA ILE A 798 10.76 8.00 -1.10
C ILE A 798 10.44 8.31 -2.56
N GLY A 799 10.06 7.28 -3.32
CA GLY A 799 9.72 7.41 -4.74
C GLY A 799 8.37 8.07 -4.98
N SER A 800 8.07 9.25 -4.43
CA SER A 800 6.86 10.01 -4.77
C SER A 800 6.88 11.50 -4.42
N SER A 801 6.13 12.28 -5.22
CA SER A 801 5.82 13.70 -5.03
C SER A 801 4.39 13.95 -4.53
N PHE A 802 3.74 12.90 -4.03
CA PHE A 802 2.41 12.90 -3.43
C PHE A 802 2.27 11.64 -2.57
N ASN A 803 2.42 11.75 -1.25
CA ASN A 803 2.38 10.67 -0.26
C ASN A 803 1.12 10.75 0.63
N GLY A 804 -0.01 11.15 0.04
CA GLY A 804 -1.28 11.32 0.74
C GLY A 804 -1.54 12.75 1.25
N VAL A 805 -0.62 13.69 1.04
CA VAL A 805 -0.86 15.11 1.38
C VAL A 805 -1.76 15.80 0.36
N ALA A 806 -2.83 16.40 0.90
CA ALA A 806 -3.90 16.99 0.13
C ALA A 806 -3.64 18.45 -0.33
N TRP A 807 -2.64 19.15 0.24
CA TRP A 807 -2.58 20.64 0.19
C TRP A 807 -2.47 21.24 -1.21
N TYR A 808 -2.05 20.46 -2.21
CA TYR A 808 -2.02 20.84 -3.62
C TYR A 808 -3.40 21.18 -4.16
N GLY A 809 -4.44 20.42 -3.79
CA GLY A 809 -5.83 20.64 -4.20
C GLY A 809 -6.34 22.02 -3.77
N TYR A 810 -6.18 22.35 -2.50
CA TYR A 810 -6.62 23.64 -1.94
C TYR A 810 -5.85 24.83 -2.47
N VAL A 811 -4.53 24.72 -2.62
CA VAL A 811 -3.75 25.79 -3.26
C VAL A 811 -4.21 25.96 -4.72
N ASN A 812 -4.43 24.88 -5.46
CA ASN A 812 -4.93 24.93 -6.83
C ASN A 812 -6.32 25.61 -6.92
N LYS A 813 -7.31 25.16 -6.14
CA LYS A 813 -8.66 25.73 -6.10
C LYS A 813 -8.69 27.18 -5.67
N GLU A 814 -8.01 27.55 -4.58
CA GLU A 814 -7.96 28.93 -4.11
C GLU A 814 -7.32 29.86 -5.16
N LEU A 815 -6.24 29.43 -5.82
CA LEU A 815 -5.63 30.22 -6.90
C LEU A 815 -6.57 30.34 -8.12
N ARG A 816 -7.33 29.30 -8.47
CA ARG A 816 -8.36 29.37 -9.52
C ARG A 816 -9.47 30.35 -9.16
N SER A 817 -10.03 30.27 -7.95
CA SER A 817 -11.02 31.22 -7.43
C SER A 817 -10.51 32.66 -7.47
N VAL A 818 -9.27 32.89 -7.00
CA VAL A 818 -8.62 34.21 -7.03
C VAL A 818 -8.34 34.72 -8.46
N LEU A 819 -8.21 33.84 -9.44
CA LEU A 819 -8.10 34.19 -10.86
C LEU A 819 -9.46 34.42 -11.54
N GLY A 820 -10.58 34.14 -10.87
CA GLY A 820 -11.92 34.16 -11.46
C GLY A 820 -12.19 32.98 -12.41
N GLN A 821 -11.47 31.87 -12.24
CA GLN A 821 -11.70 30.64 -12.99
C GLN A 821 -12.81 29.81 -12.34
N ARG A 822 -13.51 29.00 -13.14
CA ARG A 822 -14.51 28.06 -12.63
C ARG A 822 -13.84 27.02 -11.71
N VAL A 823 -14.46 26.80 -10.57
CA VAL A 823 -14.20 25.70 -9.64
C VAL A 823 -15.55 25.00 -9.44
N ALA A 824 -15.61 23.67 -9.56
CA ALA A 824 -16.89 22.95 -9.48
C ALA A 824 -17.46 22.93 -8.05
N ALA A 825 -16.59 22.85 -7.05
CA ALA A 825 -16.88 23.05 -5.63
C ALA A 825 -15.90 24.09 -5.06
N PRO A 826 -16.21 25.40 -5.15
CA PRO A 826 -15.40 26.45 -4.53
C PRO A 826 -15.57 26.41 -3.00
N TYR A 827 -14.53 26.82 -2.27
CA TYR A 827 -14.62 26.95 -0.82
C TYR A 827 -15.55 28.10 -0.41
N ASP A 828 -16.37 27.86 0.62
CA ASP A 828 -17.19 28.88 1.28
C ASP A 828 -16.31 29.93 2.00
N VAL A 829 -15.08 29.57 2.37
CA VAL A 829 -14.09 30.49 2.97
C VAL A 829 -12.88 30.68 2.05
N SER A 830 -12.59 31.93 1.68
CA SER A 830 -11.38 32.27 0.89
C SER A 830 -10.13 32.40 1.75
N TYR A 831 -9.02 31.81 1.30
CA TYR A 831 -7.77 31.74 2.05
C TYR A 831 -6.72 32.76 1.58
N CYS A 832 -6.31 32.74 0.30
CA CYS A 832 -5.21 33.53 -0.22
C CYS A 832 -5.57 35.02 -0.31
N GLY A 833 -4.91 35.84 0.50
CA GLY A 833 -5.23 37.27 0.57
C GLY A 833 -6.69 37.55 0.96
N ARG A 834 -7.38 36.58 1.59
CA ARG A 834 -8.83 36.59 1.86
C ARG A 834 -9.67 36.84 0.60
N GLY A 835 -9.38 36.09 -0.48
CA GLY A 835 -10.05 36.17 -1.78
C GLY A 835 -9.66 37.37 -2.64
N LYS A 836 -8.93 38.36 -2.11
CA LYS A 836 -8.54 39.57 -2.86
C LYS A 836 -7.30 39.28 -3.72
N ARG A 837 -7.49 39.19 -5.04
CA ARG A 837 -6.41 38.94 -6.03
C ARG A 837 -5.18 39.82 -5.87
N ALA A 838 -5.34 41.12 -5.58
CA ALA A 838 -4.21 42.02 -5.35
C ALA A 838 -3.40 41.64 -4.09
N ALA A 839 -4.07 41.28 -3.00
CA ALA A 839 -3.43 40.87 -1.74
C ALA A 839 -2.76 39.49 -1.88
N CYS A 840 -3.45 38.52 -2.50
CA CYS A 840 -2.89 37.20 -2.80
C CYS A 840 -1.63 37.31 -3.68
N ARG A 841 -1.71 38.07 -4.78
CA ARG A 841 -0.56 38.38 -5.65
C ARG A 841 0.60 39.02 -4.90
N SER A 842 0.33 40.00 -4.03
CA SER A 842 1.37 40.69 -3.25
C SER A 842 2.09 39.73 -2.30
N ALA A 843 1.33 38.90 -1.57
CA ALA A 843 1.88 37.89 -0.66
C ALA A 843 2.74 36.85 -1.40
N LEU A 844 2.25 36.32 -2.53
CA LEU A 844 2.97 35.31 -3.31
C LEU A 844 4.22 35.86 -4.00
N ARG A 845 4.19 37.12 -4.48
CA ARG A 845 5.38 37.81 -4.99
C ARG A 845 6.44 37.99 -3.90
N ALA A 846 6.01 38.36 -2.70
CA ALA A 846 6.91 38.53 -1.56
C ALA A 846 7.54 37.19 -1.13
N SER A 847 6.77 36.09 -1.10
CA SER A 847 7.33 34.77 -0.75
C SER A 847 8.32 34.26 -1.80
N LEU A 848 8.04 34.41 -3.10
CA LEU A 848 8.99 34.01 -4.15
C LEU A 848 10.27 34.88 -4.14
N ALA A 849 10.14 36.20 -3.95
CA ALA A 849 11.30 37.08 -3.83
C ALA A 849 12.16 36.69 -2.60
N ALA A 850 11.52 36.35 -1.47
CA ALA A 850 12.22 35.88 -0.29
C ALA A 850 12.88 34.49 -0.48
N ALA A 851 12.30 33.61 -1.31
CA ALA A 851 12.91 32.34 -1.68
C ALA A 851 14.18 32.56 -2.53
N VAL A 852 14.09 33.38 -3.58
CA VAL A 852 15.25 33.81 -4.38
C VAL A 852 16.37 34.38 -3.50
N THR A 853 16.06 35.33 -2.59
CA THR A 853 17.08 35.91 -1.71
C THR A 853 17.70 34.90 -0.73
N ARG A 854 16.96 33.86 -0.30
CA ARG A 854 17.51 32.77 0.51
C ARG A 854 18.44 31.89 -0.30
N MET A 855 17.95 31.28 -1.37
CA MET A 855 18.69 30.31 -2.17
C MET A 855 20.02 30.89 -2.70
N LEU A 856 20.01 32.13 -3.19
CA LEU A 856 21.22 32.83 -3.62
C LEU A 856 22.23 33.00 -2.47
N LYS A 857 21.76 33.34 -1.26
CA LYS A 857 22.62 33.49 -0.08
C LYS A 857 23.13 32.13 0.43
N GLU A 858 22.27 31.12 0.46
CA GLU A 858 22.54 29.80 1.03
C GLU A 858 23.51 29.00 0.14
N GLN A 859 23.40 29.11 -1.19
CA GLN A 859 24.37 28.52 -2.15
C GLN A 859 25.54 29.45 -2.52
N GLY A 860 25.57 30.69 -2.01
CA GLY A 860 26.65 31.66 -2.28
C GLY A 860 26.73 32.21 -3.71
N VAL A 861 25.68 32.02 -4.53
CA VAL A 861 25.63 32.43 -5.94
C VAL A 861 24.87 33.75 -6.15
N THR A 862 25.10 34.42 -7.29
CA THR A 862 24.53 35.75 -7.56
C THR A 862 23.35 35.76 -8.53
N LYS A 863 23.15 34.68 -9.30
CA LYS A 863 22.04 34.54 -10.26
C LYS A 863 21.26 33.26 -9.99
N VAL A 864 19.95 33.31 -10.19
CA VAL A 864 19.08 32.15 -9.99
C VAL A 864 19.31 31.02 -11.00
N GLY A 865 19.94 31.30 -12.15
CA GLY A 865 20.34 30.27 -13.11
C GLY A 865 21.62 29.53 -12.73
N ASP A 866 22.36 30.05 -11.75
CA ASP A 866 23.57 29.44 -11.21
C ASP A 866 23.24 28.56 -9.96
N LEU A 867 21.95 28.38 -9.64
CA LEU A 867 21.49 27.52 -8.54
C LEU A 867 21.61 26.05 -8.92
N THR A 868 22.14 25.24 -8.01
CA THR A 868 22.26 23.78 -8.18
C THR A 868 21.27 23.01 -7.32
N TYR A 869 21.12 21.71 -7.62
CA TYR A 869 20.35 20.76 -6.81
C TYR A 869 21.21 19.54 -6.51
N ASP A 870 21.24 19.10 -5.25
CA ASP A 870 21.82 17.81 -4.91
C ASP A 870 20.79 16.71 -5.19
N LYS A 871 20.91 16.02 -6.34
CA LYS A 871 19.93 14.98 -6.71
C LYS A 871 19.90 13.82 -5.70
N SER A 872 20.99 13.61 -4.94
CA SER A 872 21.07 12.51 -3.99
C SER A 872 20.10 12.66 -2.81
N GLU A 873 19.55 13.87 -2.58
CA GLU A 873 18.44 14.08 -1.64
C GLU A 873 17.13 13.42 -2.09
N ASP A 874 16.91 13.29 -3.42
CA ASP A 874 15.72 12.67 -4.04
C ASP A 874 15.94 11.19 -4.40
N ASP A 875 17.19 10.72 -4.54
CA ASP A 875 17.52 9.33 -4.88
C ASP A 875 16.82 8.33 -3.94
N ILE A 876 16.15 7.33 -4.52
CA ILE A 876 15.40 6.31 -3.78
C ILE A 876 16.37 5.37 -3.08
N ARG A 877 16.08 5.10 -1.81
CA ARG A 877 16.90 4.23 -0.95
C ARG A 877 16.03 3.10 -0.46
N SER A 878 16.42 1.87 -0.76
CA SER A 878 15.70 0.69 -0.27
C SER A 878 15.96 0.49 1.22
N VAL A 879 14.90 0.24 1.98
CA VAL A 879 14.99 -0.34 3.33
C VAL A 879 15.68 -1.70 3.22
N THR A 880 16.60 -2.03 4.13
CA THR A 880 17.43 -3.24 4.02
C THR A 880 17.01 -4.29 5.04
N ALA A 881 16.20 -5.27 4.62
CA ALA A 881 15.67 -6.33 5.47
C ALA A 881 16.65 -7.52 5.64
N GLY A 882 17.90 -7.23 6.00
CA GLY A 882 18.99 -8.22 6.13
C GLY A 882 20.37 -7.58 6.26
N VAL A 883 21.45 -8.35 6.13
CA VAL A 883 22.84 -7.81 6.18
C VAL A 883 23.28 -7.08 4.90
N VAL A 884 22.58 -7.29 3.78
CA VAL A 884 22.95 -6.77 2.46
C VAL A 884 21.81 -5.95 1.88
N GLY A 885 22.10 -4.70 1.55
CA GLY A 885 21.21 -3.79 0.85
C GLY A 885 21.55 -3.63 -0.63
N VAL A 886 21.02 -2.59 -1.26
CA VAL A 886 21.32 -2.23 -2.65
C VAL A 886 21.68 -0.75 -2.78
N ARG A 887 22.33 -0.39 -3.89
CA ARG A 887 22.62 1.02 -4.19
C ARG A 887 21.34 1.85 -4.29
N PRO A 888 21.39 3.16 -3.97
CA PRO A 888 20.30 4.08 -4.33
C PRO A 888 20.07 4.11 -5.84
N ILE A 889 18.83 4.39 -6.26
CA ILE A 889 18.40 4.53 -7.66
C ILE A 889 17.81 5.92 -7.92
N ASP A 890 17.70 6.32 -9.20
CA ASP A 890 17.11 7.61 -9.53
C ASP A 890 15.66 7.71 -9.05
N TRP A 891 15.29 8.93 -8.64
CA TRP A 891 13.93 9.24 -8.22
C TRP A 891 12.89 8.93 -9.32
N GLN A 892 11.92 8.09 -8.96
CA GLN A 892 10.82 7.67 -9.84
C GLN A 892 9.63 7.16 -9.01
N ASN A 893 8.43 7.58 -9.36
CA ASN A 893 7.20 7.15 -8.71
C ASN A 893 6.45 6.14 -9.57
N ARG A 894 6.81 4.86 -9.44
CA ARG A 894 6.14 3.77 -10.16
C ARG A 894 6.08 2.50 -9.31
N PRO A 895 5.30 1.49 -9.72
CA PRO A 895 5.18 0.23 -9.02
C PRO A 895 6.52 -0.44 -8.73
N THR A 896 6.59 -1.16 -7.61
CA THR A 896 7.73 -2.01 -7.22
C THR A 896 7.52 -3.46 -7.64
N PHE A 897 6.34 -3.81 -8.11
CA PHE A 897 6.10 -4.86 -9.11
C PHE A 897 5.34 -4.20 -10.27
N GLN A 898 5.85 -4.23 -11.50
CA GLN A 898 5.19 -3.57 -12.64
C GLN A 898 4.95 -4.56 -13.77
N GLN A 899 3.71 -4.64 -14.24
CA GLN A 899 3.31 -5.44 -15.41
C GLN A 899 3.07 -4.54 -16.63
N VAL A 900 3.34 -5.09 -17.81
CA VAL A 900 3.10 -4.54 -19.14
C VAL A 900 2.36 -5.62 -19.94
N VAL A 901 1.08 -5.40 -20.21
CA VAL A 901 0.12 -6.43 -20.60
C VAL A 901 -0.59 -6.07 -21.90
N GLU A 902 -0.52 -6.98 -22.87
CA GLU A 902 -1.37 -7.02 -24.06
C GLU A 902 -1.71 -8.48 -24.40
N PHE A 903 -2.97 -8.89 -24.21
CA PHE A 903 -3.45 -10.19 -24.66
C PHE A 903 -3.94 -10.11 -26.12
N THR A 904 -3.49 -11.05 -26.94
CA THR A 904 -3.84 -11.20 -28.35
C THR A 904 -4.88 -12.30 -28.60
N GLY A 905 -5.09 -13.20 -27.63
CA GLY A 905 -6.09 -14.27 -27.70
C GLY A 905 -6.57 -14.73 -26.32
N HIS A 906 -7.52 -15.67 -26.31
CA HIS A 906 -8.26 -16.13 -25.13
C HIS A 906 -8.54 -17.63 -25.23
N ARG A 907 -8.71 -18.32 -24.10
CA ARG A 907 -9.29 -19.68 -24.07
C ARG A 907 -10.75 -19.66 -24.56
N PRO A 908 -11.31 -20.79 -25.02
CA PRO A 908 -12.74 -20.88 -25.30
C PRO A 908 -13.58 -20.48 -24.08
N ARG A 909 -14.51 -19.52 -24.26
CA ARG A 909 -15.53 -19.12 -23.27
C ARG A 909 -16.80 -19.98 -23.44
#